data_AF-A0A1Y4DEV7-F1
#
_entry.id   AF-A0A1Y4DEV7-F1
#
_cell.length_a   1.000
_cell.length_b   1.000
_cell.length_c   1.000
_cell.angle_alpha   90.00
_cell.angle_beta   90.00
_cell.angle_gamma   90.00
#
_symmetry.space_group_name_H-M   'P 1'
#
loop_
_entity.id
_entity.type
_entity.pdbx_description
1 polymer ?
#
loop_
_entity_poly.entity_id
_entity_poly.type
_entity_poly.pdbx_seq_one_letter_code
_entity_poly.pdbx_strand_id
1 'polypeptide(L)'
;MKKVIVWLSLFLAGCTGKGVVENPAFDVRNTNTLEVEKVTLTDTATVVDVKAYYTPNFWIQIAREARLEADGQSYAIRSGEGITLSEKYWMPDSGEATFRLIFEPLPKGTKRVDFIEGEPDDYFKIWGIRLDGSRPESELPPAQIPEMTTLEEPVLKAGSATLKGKFLGYRVGMAKSIRIWTFNYLTSSPEEYNVEVQNDGSFSLSLPLLHVSNIVLMGNNAGVDFYMRPGEETLLEINLPEICREASKTQQDAPSLGAKYRFSGACADLNNILANANMQAHFTIEPQSREEYEQMMKDISTMTLDEYKAYWTNRYNKAMAKLDSLSLNKVHRQLVTMRFNHELFDNLAKYGIIDYAYREVNKIPRDSVLPNRPDIVAPRSYFEFVPRLLPNDAYFLYDGVFCYAFPHLRYLNFTGKERVWKVGMELPDNTTGLAALYGTDEGILFDLLAAQRLAFPISEFHPLTSNQLQEVEKLNPVLRDVVLDMNEQLKAKIEANKKKSGYQVDRVNIADIPADEVFHAITSAYRGKVLFIDVWATWCGPCKDAMKQTEPVKKEYAGKDVVFIYLAGENSLEETWKQMIPDIKGEHYRLSEAQWDAVGKQLGVNGVPSYVLVDKEGTIKHFHVGFPGVETMKEWIDSNL
;
A
#
# COMPACT_ATOMS: atom_id res chain seq x y z
N MET A 1 -22.67 22.99 -40.34
CA MET A 1 -21.47 23.85 -40.46
C MET A 1 -21.13 24.43 -39.09
N LYS A 2 -20.28 23.74 -38.31
CA LYS A 2 -19.62 24.31 -37.12
C LYS A 2 -18.12 24.13 -37.35
N LYS A 3 -17.39 25.24 -37.38
CA LYS A 3 -15.95 25.28 -37.63
C LYS A 3 -15.23 24.58 -36.47
N VAL A 4 -14.63 23.44 -36.75
CA VAL A 4 -13.64 22.81 -35.88
C VAL A 4 -12.35 23.61 -36.07
N ILE A 5 -11.93 24.33 -35.04
CA ILE A 5 -10.59 24.91 -34.99
C ILE A 5 -9.70 23.79 -34.45
N VAL A 6 -9.04 23.09 -35.37
CA VAL A 6 -7.98 22.14 -35.03
C VAL A 6 -6.73 22.96 -34.74
N TRP A 7 -6.33 23.03 -33.48
CA TRP A 7 -4.96 23.42 -33.12
C TRP A 7 -4.05 22.23 -33.44
N LEU A 8 -3.42 22.26 -34.62
CA LEU A 8 -2.32 21.36 -34.95
C LEU A 8 -1.08 21.84 -34.19
N SER A 9 -0.84 21.29 -33.01
CA SER A 9 0.47 21.37 -32.35
C SER A 9 1.38 20.36 -33.04
N LEU A 10 2.10 20.78 -34.09
CA LEU A 10 3.21 20.00 -34.62
C LEU A 10 4.31 19.94 -33.55
N PHE A 11 4.43 18.81 -32.85
CA PHE A 11 5.67 18.45 -32.15
C PHE A 11 6.72 18.06 -33.21
N LEU A 12 7.39 19.07 -33.75
CA LEU A 12 8.67 18.87 -34.41
C LEU A 12 9.72 18.69 -33.31
N ALA A 13 10.23 17.47 -33.15
CA ALA A 13 11.57 17.27 -32.61
C ALA A 13 12.56 17.90 -33.60
N GLY A 14 12.68 19.23 -33.54
CA GLY A 14 13.56 19.99 -34.40
C GLY A 14 14.96 19.96 -33.80
N CYS A 15 15.94 19.43 -34.54
CA CYS A 15 17.34 19.81 -34.36
C CYS A 15 17.46 21.31 -34.70
N THR A 16 17.11 22.20 -33.77
CA THR A 16 17.24 23.64 -33.95
C THR A 16 18.60 24.07 -33.39
N GLY A 17 19.60 24.09 -34.28
CA GLY A 17 20.98 24.49 -33.96
C GLY A 17 21.93 23.30 -33.81
N LYS A 18 23.18 23.46 -34.26
CA LYS A 18 24.23 22.44 -34.05
C LYS A 18 24.39 22.21 -32.54
N GLY A 19 24.01 21.02 -32.06
CA GLY A 19 24.23 20.61 -30.68
C GLY A 19 23.09 20.87 -29.70
N VAL A 20 21.90 21.32 -30.12
CA VAL A 20 20.74 21.47 -29.21
C VAL A 20 19.67 20.45 -29.56
N VAL A 21 19.17 19.74 -28.54
CA VAL A 21 18.10 18.75 -28.64
C VAL A 21 17.00 19.12 -27.65
N GLU A 22 15.86 19.55 -28.19
CA GLU A 22 14.67 19.89 -27.40
C GLU A 22 13.81 18.63 -27.18
N ASN A 23 13.30 18.48 -25.95
CA ASN A 23 12.47 17.36 -25.49
C ASN A 23 12.97 16.00 -25.99
N PRO A 24 14.24 15.62 -25.72
CA PRO A 24 14.77 14.35 -26.18
C PRO A 24 13.94 13.19 -25.64
N ALA A 25 13.60 12.24 -26.52
CA ALA A 25 13.00 11.00 -26.09
C ALA A 25 14.00 10.19 -25.23
N PHE A 26 13.51 9.30 -24.38
CA PHE A 26 14.33 8.39 -23.58
C PHE A 26 13.74 6.97 -23.66
N ASP A 27 14.49 5.95 -23.24
CA ASP A 27 13.99 4.58 -23.26
C ASP A 27 13.16 4.28 -22.01
N VAL A 28 13.73 4.46 -20.82
CA VAL A 28 13.11 4.13 -19.53
C VAL A 28 13.65 5.03 -18.41
N ARG A 29 12.92 5.13 -17.30
CA ARG A 29 13.33 5.88 -16.10
C ARG A 29 12.85 5.19 -14.83
N ASN A 30 13.53 5.40 -13.71
CA ASN A 30 13.08 4.91 -12.39
C ASN A 30 12.32 5.98 -11.57
N THR A 31 12.18 7.19 -12.12
CA THR A 31 11.54 8.32 -11.45
C THR A 31 10.59 9.04 -12.39
N ASN A 32 9.46 9.55 -11.87
CA ASN A 32 8.60 10.49 -12.59
C ASN A 32 8.86 11.95 -12.18
N THR A 33 9.85 12.18 -11.32
CA THR A 33 10.16 13.50 -10.77
C THR A 33 10.87 14.40 -11.77
N LEU A 34 11.73 13.84 -12.64
CA LEU A 34 12.56 14.64 -13.56
C LEU A 34 12.12 14.45 -15.02
N GLU A 35 12.01 15.56 -15.75
CA GLU A 35 11.88 15.63 -17.20
C GLU A 35 13.09 16.38 -17.78
N VAL A 36 13.65 15.86 -18.87
CA VAL A 36 14.71 16.54 -19.63
C VAL A 36 14.06 17.37 -20.72
N GLU A 37 14.02 18.69 -20.53
CA GLU A 37 13.39 19.60 -21.50
C GLU A 37 14.34 19.91 -22.65
N LYS A 38 15.65 19.99 -22.39
CA LYS A 38 16.65 20.32 -23.41
C LYS A 38 18.02 19.76 -23.05
N VAL A 39 18.75 19.34 -24.07
CA VAL A 39 20.18 19.01 -23.96
C VAL A 39 20.97 19.88 -24.93
N THR A 40 21.95 20.62 -24.41
CA THR A 40 22.87 21.46 -25.18
C THR A 40 24.29 20.90 -25.12
N LEU A 41 24.82 20.50 -26.27
CA LEU A 41 26.15 19.96 -26.48
C LEU A 41 27.08 21.07 -26.97
N THR A 42 28.17 21.31 -26.24
CA THR A 42 29.23 22.26 -26.63
C THR A 42 30.59 21.59 -26.57
N ASP A 43 31.63 22.25 -27.09
CA ASP A 43 33.00 21.74 -26.99
C ASP A 43 33.53 21.72 -25.53
N THR A 44 32.90 22.43 -24.59
CA THR A 44 33.38 22.59 -23.22
C THR A 44 32.50 21.96 -22.14
N ALA A 45 31.22 21.72 -22.44
CA ALA A 45 30.26 21.12 -21.51
C ALA A 45 29.04 20.51 -22.24
N THR A 46 28.37 19.59 -21.54
CA THR A 46 27.00 19.19 -21.84
C THR A 46 26.06 19.81 -20.80
N VAL A 47 25.05 20.55 -21.23
CA VAL A 47 24.07 21.17 -20.34
C VAL A 47 22.74 20.45 -20.51
N VAL A 48 22.16 20.00 -19.40
CA VAL A 48 20.84 19.36 -19.34
C VAL A 48 19.89 20.30 -18.60
N ASP A 49 18.92 20.86 -19.32
CA ASP A 49 17.84 21.64 -18.73
C ASP A 49 16.77 20.66 -18.22
N VAL A 50 16.48 20.74 -16.92
CA VAL A 50 15.61 19.82 -16.22
C VAL A 50 14.40 20.56 -15.69
N LYS A 51 13.23 19.97 -15.87
CA LYS A 51 12.02 20.34 -15.16
C LYS A 51 11.63 19.25 -14.18
N ALA A 52 11.50 19.62 -12.91
CA ALA A 52 11.16 18.73 -11.83
C ALA A 52 9.69 18.91 -11.40
N TYR A 53 9.02 17.79 -11.13
CA TYR A 53 7.66 17.70 -10.63
C TYR A 53 7.65 16.86 -9.35
N TYR A 54 7.28 17.45 -8.22
CA TYR A 54 7.26 16.73 -6.96
C TYR A 54 6.28 17.36 -5.97
N THR A 55 6.04 16.70 -4.84
CA THR A 55 5.07 17.15 -3.84
C THR A 55 5.45 18.56 -3.33
N PRO A 56 4.53 19.53 -3.34
CA PRO A 56 4.79 20.86 -2.79
C PRO A 56 5.33 20.81 -1.37
N ASN A 57 6.33 21.64 -1.07
CA ASN A 57 6.98 21.72 0.25
C ASN A 57 7.73 20.43 0.68
N PHE A 58 7.90 19.44 -0.20
CA PHE A 58 8.89 18.38 -0.03
C PHE A 58 10.18 18.74 -0.77
N TRP A 59 11.28 18.05 -0.49
CA TRP A 59 12.57 18.34 -1.13
C TRP A 59 12.94 17.30 -2.18
N ILE A 60 13.68 17.75 -3.18
CA ILE A 60 14.48 16.92 -4.08
C ILE A 60 15.97 17.25 -3.86
N GLN A 61 16.85 16.38 -4.32
CA GLN A 61 18.29 16.60 -4.29
C GLN A 61 18.87 16.08 -5.61
N ILE A 62 20.00 16.65 -6.04
CA ILE A 62 20.84 16.08 -7.10
C ILE A 62 22.22 15.82 -6.50
N ALA A 63 22.62 14.56 -6.45
CA ALA A 63 23.90 14.16 -5.88
C ALA A 63 25.10 14.71 -6.67
N ARG A 64 26.26 14.90 -5.99
CA ARG A 64 27.49 15.42 -6.63
C ARG A 64 28.20 14.38 -7.50
N GLU A 65 27.88 13.11 -7.29
CA GLU A 65 28.30 11.95 -8.07
C GLU A 65 27.46 11.74 -9.33
N ALA A 66 26.45 12.59 -9.57
CA ALA A 66 25.65 12.54 -10.77
C ALA A 66 26.52 12.62 -12.02
N ARG A 67 26.17 11.85 -13.03
CA ARG A 67 26.97 11.71 -14.24
C ARG A 67 26.10 11.39 -15.44
N LEU A 68 26.66 11.66 -16.60
CA LEU A 68 26.18 11.14 -17.86
C LEU A 68 27.00 9.90 -18.24
N GLU A 69 26.35 8.87 -18.77
CA GLU A 69 27.01 7.69 -19.31
C GLU A 69 26.72 7.55 -20.80
N ALA A 70 27.77 7.49 -21.61
CA ALA A 70 27.65 7.32 -23.06
C ALA A 70 28.83 6.49 -23.59
N ASP A 71 28.54 5.53 -24.46
CA ASP A 71 29.53 4.66 -25.11
C ASP A 71 30.53 3.99 -24.13
N GLY A 72 30.04 3.60 -22.94
CA GLY A 72 30.83 2.96 -21.89
C GLY A 72 31.76 3.90 -21.11
N GLN A 73 31.64 5.21 -21.30
CA GLN A 73 32.38 6.24 -20.54
C GLN A 73 31.43 7.05 -19.67
N SER A 74 31.98 7.58 -18.58
CA SER A 74 31.26 8.43 -17.63
C SER A 74 31.76 9.87 -17.70
N TYR A 75 30.83 10.81 -17.60
CA TYR A 75 31.05 12.26 -17.72
C TYR A 75 30.47 12.93 -16.49
N ALA A 76 31.34 13.41 -15.61
CA ALA A 76 30.93 13.88 -14.29
C ALA A 76 30.12 15.18 -14.36
N ILE A 77 29.18 15.35 -13.43
CA ILE A 77 28.58 16.65 -13.17
C ILE A 77 29.64 17.61 -12.62
N ARG A 78 29.58 18.87 -13.06
CA ARG A 78 30.47 19.95 -12.60
C ARG A 78 29.74 20.91 -11.67
N SER A 79 28.48 21.22 -12.00
CA SER A 79 27.67 22.17 -11.24
C SER A 79 26.19 22.06 -11.59
N GLY A 80 25.34 22.54 -10.68
CA GLY A 80 23.95 22.86 -10.96
C GLY A 80 23.74 24.37 -10.99
N GLU A 81 22.80 24.84 -11.81
CA GLU A 81 22.33 26.23 -11.81
C GLU A 81 20.84 26.25 -11.51
N GLY A 82 20.43 27.01 -10.49
CA GLY A 82 19.08 26.91 -9.93
C GLY A 82 18.89 25.74 -8.95
N ILE A 83 19.92 24.89 -8.79
CA ILE A 83 19.99 23.86 -7.75
C ILE A 83 21.44 23.71 -7.25
N THR A 84 21.65 23.59 -5.95
CA THR A 84 22.96 23.30 -5.35
C THR A 84 23.11 21.79 -5.19
N LEU A 85 24.21 21.22 -5.69
CA LEU A 85 24.45 19.77 -5.63
C LEU A 85 24.62 19.28 -4.19
N SER A 86 24.04 18.12 -3.87
CA SER A 86 24.06 17.49 -2.54
C SER A 86 23.42 18.34 -1.43
N GLU A 87 22.60 19.34 -1.77
CA GLU A 87 21.77 20.09 -0.82
C GLU A 87 20.29 19.82 -1.10
N LYS A 88 19.45 19.94 -0.06
CA LYS A 88 18.00 19.77 -0.19
C LYS A 88 17.42 20.98 -0.91
N TYR A 89 16.79 20.76 -2.06
CA TYR A 89 16.01 21.76 -2.77
C TYR A 89 14.53 21.58 -2.43
N TRP A 90 13.96 22.50 -1.65
CA TRP A 90 12.56 22.45 -1.27
C TRP A 90 11.66 22.94 -2.41
N MET A 91 10.70 22.12 -2.80
CA MET A 91 9.80 22.39 -3.90
C MET A 91 8.84 23.53 -3.56
N PRO A 92 8.58 24.46 -4.50
CA PRO A 92 7.62 25.54 -4.30
C PRO A 92 6.18 25.00 -4.19
N ASP A 93 5.25 25.88 -3.83
CA ASP A 93 3.81 25.56 -3.74
C ASP A 93 3.21 25.01 -5.04
N SER A 94 3.80 25.34 -6.19
CA SER A 94 3.39 24.78 -7.49
C SER A 94 3.76 23.30 -7.65
N GLY A 95 4.72 22.78 -6.87
CA GLY A 95 5.31 21.46 -7.07
C GLY A 95 6.18 21.37 -8.33
N GLU A 96 6.48 22.50 -8.99
CA GLU A 96 7.29 22.55 -10.22
C GLU A 96 8.55 23.40 -10.03
N ALA A 97 9.70 22.89 -10.48
CA ALA A 97 10.96 23.62 -10.48
C ALA A 97 11.73 23.42 -11.78
N THR A 98 12.53 24.40 -12.19
CA THR A 98 13.41 24.31 -13.36
C THR A 98 14.83 24.66 -12.96
N PHE A 99 15.79 23.85 -13.38
CA PHE A 99 17.21 24.06 -13.13
C PHE A 99 18.05 23.46 -14.26
N ARG A 100 19.34 23.78 -14.29
CA ARG A 100 20.29 23.22 -15.27
C ARG A 100 21.35 22.40 -14.58
N LEU A 101 21.70 21.27 -15.16
CA LEU A 101 22.81 20.41 -14.75
C LEU A 101 23.91 20.50 -15.80
N ILE A 102 25.13 20.81 -15.36
CA ILE A 102 26.28 21.05 -16.25
C ILE A 102 27.26 19.91 -16.06
N PHE A 103 27.53 19.15 -17.11
CA PHE A 103 28.42 18.00 -17.13
C PHE A 103 29.66 18.26 -17.99
N GLU A 104 30.64 17.37 -17.88
CA GLU A 104 31.71 17.24 -18.87
C GLU A 104 31.15 17.08 -20.30
N PRO A 105 31.87 17.61 -21.32
CA PRO A 105 31.39 17.56 -22.70
C PRO A 105 31.32 16.12 -23.20
N LEU A 106 30.18 15.75 -23.80
CA LEU A 106 30.05 14.49 -24.51
C LEU A 106 30.83 14.53 -25.85
N PRO A 107 31.31 13.38 -26.35
CA PRO A 107 31.91 13.29 -27.66
C PRO A 107 31.00 13.80 -28.78
N LYS A 108 31.59 14.37 -29.83
CA LYS A 108 30.83 14.79 -31.01
C LYS A 108 30.16 13.58 -31.66
N GLY A 109 28.86 13.70 -31.90
CA GLY A 109 28.08 12.64 -32.53
C GLY A 109 27.52 11.59 -31.57
N THR A 110 27.69 11.76 -30.25
CA THR A 110 26.96 10.96 -29.25
C THR A 110 25.46 11.02 -29.56
N LYS A 111 24.87 9.85 -29.81
CA LYS A 111 23.45 9.72 -30.18
C LYS A 111 22.56 9.45 -28.96
N ARG A 112 23.14 8.92 -27.90
CA ARG A 112 22.43 8.46 -26.73
C ARG A 112 23.28 8.67 -25.48
N VAL A 113 22.61 9.01 -24.40
CA VAL A 113 23.23 9.16 -23.08
C VAL A 113 22.27 8.72 -21.99
N ASP A 114 22.80 8.14 -20.92
CA ASP A 114 22.07 7.87 -19.69
C ASP A 114 22.39 8.96 -18.67
N PHE A 115 21.39 9.44 -17.94
CA PHE A 115 21.59 10.24 -16.74
C PHE A 115 21.52 9.32 -15.53
N ILE A 116 22.59 9.27 -14.75
CA ILE A 116 22.71 8.46 -13.54
C ILE A 116 23.09 9.39 -12.39
N GLU A 117 22.16 9.62 -11.45
CA GLU A 117 22.45 10.46 -10.30
C GLU A 117 23.44 9.78 -9.32
N GLY A 118 23.34 8.46 -9.15
CA GLY A 118 24.22 7.69 -8.28
C GLY A 118 23.87 6.20 -8.24
N GLU A 119 24.55 5.44 -7.39
CA GLU A 119 24.41 3.98 -7.30
C GLU A 119 23.13 3.49 -6.60
N PRO A 120 22.65 4.09 -5.49
CA PRO A 120 21.47 3.59 -4.79
C PRO A 120 20.23 3.50 -5.70
N ASP A 121 19.39 2.48 -5.53
CA ASP A 121 18.25 2.19 -6.42
C ASP A 121 17.22 3.33 -6.47
N ASP A 122 17.10 4.12 -5.39
CA ASP A 122 16.19 5.25 -5.22
C ASP A 122 16.71 6.57 -5.84
N TYR A 123 17.99 6.63 -6.23
CA TYR A 123 18.56 7.79 -6.92
C TYR A 123 18.03 7.88 -8.35
N PHE A 124 17.83 9.10 -8.85
CA PHE A 124 17.22 9.37 -10.14
C PHE A 124 18.07 8.85 -11.30
N LYS A 125 17.43 8.09 -12.19
CA LYS A 125 18.05 7.53 -13.40
C LYS A 125 17.11 7.64 -14.58
N ILE A 126 17.65 8.10 -15.70
CA ILE A 126 16.96 8.19 -17.00
C ILE A 126 17.87 7.55 -18.03
N TRP A 127 17.48 6.40 -18.56
CA TRP A 127 18.27 5.67 -19.53
C TRP A 127 17.81 5.99 -20.95
N GLY A 128 18.80 6.09 -21.84
CA GLY A 128 18.63 6.12 -23.26
C GLY A 128 18.12 7.45 -23.80
N ILE A 129 18.48 8.59 -23.19
CA ILE A 129 18.15 9.94 -23.69
C ILE A 129 18.72 10.08 -25.11
N ARG A 130 17.84 10.29 -26.10
CA ARG A 130 18.13 10.25 -27.53
C ARG A 130 18.47 11.64 -28.06
N LEU A 131 19.76 11.84 -28.32
CA LEU A 131 20.32 13.10 -28.81
C LEU A 131 20.26 13.23 -30.34
N ASP A 132 19.89 12.17 -31.04
CA ASP A 132 19.72 12.14 -32.50
C ASP A 132 18.26 12.37 -32.94
N GLY A 133 17.34 12.61 -31.99
CA GLY A 133 15.91 12.80 -32.26
C GLY A 133 15.15 11.52 -32.61
N SER A 134 15.80 10.35 -32.53
CA SER A 134 15.12 9.06 -32.70
C SER A 134 14.14 8.80 -31.55
N ARG A 135 13.24 7.84 -31.76
CA ARG A 135 12.26 7.41 -30.76
C ARG A 135 12.62 6.07 -30.14
N PRO A 136 12.19 5.81 -28.88
CA PRO A 136 12.22 4.47 -28.31
C PRO A 136 11.46 3.45 -29.18
N GLU A 137 11.91 2.21 -29.10
CA GLU A 137 11.24 1.05 -29.70
C GLU A 137 10.71 0.16 -28.58
N SER A 138 9.71 -0.66 -28.89
CA SER A 138 9.11 -1.60 -27.96
C SER A 138 8.84 -2.92 -28.66
N GLU A 139 8.95 -3.99 -27.89
CA GLU A 139 8.82 -5.36 -28.36
C GLU A 139 7.35 -5.84 -28.37
N LEU A 140 6.44 -5.11 -27.72
CA LEU A 140 5.01 -5.47 -27.70
C LEU A 140 4.25 -4.77 -28.83
N PRO A 141 3.51 -5.49 -29.71
CA PRO A 141 2.47 -4.89 -30.53
C PRO A 141 1.41 -4.12 -29.72
N PRO A 142 0.62 -3.28 -30.39
CA PRO A 142 -0.55 -2.64 -29.80
C PRO A 142 -1.47 -3.65 -29.10
N ALA A 143 -2.10 -3.22 -28.00
CA ALA A 143 -3.02 -4.06 -27.26
C ALA A 143 -4.18 -4.53 -28.14
N GLN A 144 -4.44 -5.83 -28.14
CA GLN A 144 -5.65 -6.43 -28.68
C GLN A 144 -6.55 -6.74 -27.49
N ILE A 145 -7.74 -6.13 -27.44
CA ILE A 145 -8.71 -6.38 -26.38
C ILE A 145 -9.54 -7.61 -26.75
N PRO A 146 -9.46 -8.72 -25.98
CA PRO A 146 -10.25 -9.91 -26.24
C PRO A 146 -11.77 -9.67 -26.20
N GLU A 147 -12.51 -10.42 -27.01
CA GLU A 147 -13.98 -10.44 -26.97
C GLU A 147 -14.48 -11.43 -25.91
N MET A 148 -14.40 -11.04 -24.63
CA MET A 148 -15.03 -11.78 -23.53
C MET A 148 -16.35 -11.11 -23.13
N THR A 149 -17.42 -11.88 -22.94
CA THR A 149 -18.74 -11.31 -22.58
C THR A 149 -19.32 -11.82 -21.27
N THR A 150 -18.74 -12.86 -20.69
CA THR A 150 -19.20 -13.52 -19.47
C THR A 150 -18.02 -13.87 -18.58
N LEU A 151 -18.12 -13.59 -17.28
CA LEU A 151 -17.20 -14.12 -16.28
C LEU A 151 -17.51 -15.60 -16.01
N GLU A 152 -16.47 -16.38 -15.79
CA GLU A 152 -16.61 -17.73 -15.24
C GLU A 152 -16.98 -17.62 -13.76
N GLU A 153 -17.93 -18.44 -13.30
CA GLU A 153 -18.28 -18.51 -11.89
C GLU A 153 -17.07 -18.99 -11.06
N PRO A 154 -16.65 -18.23 -10.02
CA PRO A 154 -15.56 -18.66 -9.17
C PRO A 154 -15.87 -19.95 -8.42
N VAL A 155 -14.86 -20.81 -8.27
CA VAL A 155 -14.96 -22.08 -7.52
C VAL A 155 -13.88 -22.11 -6.45
N LEU A 156 -14.25 -22.59 -5.26
CA LEU A 156 -13.28 -22.89 -4.20
C LEU A 156 -12.41 -24.07 -4.60
N LYS A 157 -11.11 -23.83 -4.72
CA LYS A 157 -10.08 -24.83 -4.99
C LYS A 157 -8.77 -24.32 -4.40
N ALA A 158 -8.27 -24.99 -3.36
CA ALA A 158 -6.96 -24.70 -2.83
C ALA A 158 -5.87 -25.17 -3.82
N GLY A 159 -4.86 -24.35 -4.08
CA GLY A 159 -3.72 -24.73 -4.91
C GLY A 159 -2.72 -23.61 -5.07
N SER A 160 -1.46 -23.97 -5.32
CA SER A 160 -0.41 -22.99 -5.62
C SER A 160 -0.59 -22.46 -7.04
N ALA A 161 -0.73 -21.15 -7.20
CA ALA A 161 -0.69 -20.48 -8.50
C ALA A 161 0.72 -19.94 -8.77
N THR A 162 1.16 -19.92 -10.02
CA THR A 162 2.50 -19.45 -10.40
C THR A 162 2.41 -18.22 -11.30
N LEU A 163 3.11 -17.15 -10.92
CA LEU A 163 3.36 -15.99 -11.74
C LEU A 163 4.78 -16.08 -12.28
N LYS A 164 4.94 -15.88 -13.59
CA LYS A 164 6.24 -15.56 -14.20
C LYS A 164 6.10 -14.27 -14.98
N GLY A 165 6.98 -13.33 -14.73
CA GLY A 165 6.94 -12.05 -15.42
C GLY A 165 8.28 -11.58 -15.93
N LYS A 166 8.21 -10.60 -16.84
CA LYS A 166 9.36 -9.98 -17.49
C LYS A 166 9.12 -8.48 -17.66
N PHE A 167 10.01 -7.68 -17.10
CA PHE A 167 10.11 -6.26 -17.43
C PHE A 167 10.91 -6.08 -18.71
N LEU A 168 10.23 -5.67 -19.78
CA LEU A 168 10.85 -5.27 -21.03
C LEU A 168 11.45 -3.88 -20.87
N GLY A 169 12.71 -3.70 -21.26
CA GLY A 169 13.46 -2.47 -21.04
C GLY A 169 14.02 -2.31 -19.61
N TYR A 170 13.99 -3.36 -18.78
CA TYR A 170 14.64 -3.33 -17.47
C TYR A 170 16.14 -3.03 -17.58
N ARG A 171 16.66 -2.24 -16.64
CA ARG A 171 18.09 -1.86 -16.58
C ARG A 171 18.63 -2.15 -15.18
N VAL A 172 19.87 -2.61 -15.12
CA VAL A 172 20.61 -2.69 -13.85
C VAL A 172 20.68 -1.27 -13.25
N GLY A 173 20.31 -1.14 -11.98
CA GLY A 173 20.15 0.15 -11.28
C GLY A 173 18.68 0.59 -11.11
N MET A 174 17.73 -0.16 -11.68
CA MET A 174 16.33 -0.13 -11.28
C MET A 174 16.11 -0.97 -10.01
N ALA A 175 14.98 -0.76 -9.33
CA ALA A 175 14.66 -1.48 -8.10
C ALA A 175 14.67 -3.00 -8.34
N LYS A 176 15.41 -3.71 -7.50
CA LYS A 176 15.55 -5.18 -7.55
C LYS A 176 14.42 -5.93 -6.85
N SER A 177 13.52 -5.22 -6.18
CA SER A 177 12.37 -5.81 -5.49
C SER A 177 11.10 -5.12 -5.95
N ILE A 178 10.08 -5.93 -6.25
CA ILE A 178 8.71 -5.47 -6.50
C ILE A 178 7.79 -5.99 -5.40
N ARG A 179 6.67 -5.31 -5.18
CA ARG A 179 5.66 -5.71 -4.19
C ARG A 179 4.47 -6.30 -4.91
N ILE A 180 4.02 -7.44 -4.42
CA ILE A 180 2.82 -8.13 -4.91
C ILE A 180 1.88 -8.35 -3.74
N TRP A 181 0.61 -7.98 -3.89
CA TRP A 181 -0.44 -8.25 -2.91
C TRP A 181 -1.47 -9.24 -3.44
N THR A 182 -1.96 -10.07 -2.54
CA THR A 182 -3.22 -10.80 -2.71
C THR A 182 -4.10 -10.57 -1.48
N PHE A 183 -5.37 -10.95 -1.54
CA PHE A 183 -6.35 -10.67 -0.49
C PHE A 183 -6.93 -11.97 0.05
N ASN A 184 -6.75 -12.19 1.35
CA ASN A 184 -7.16 -13.42 2.01
C ASN A 184 -8.50 -13.22 2.74
N TYR A 185 -9.54 -13.91 2.25
CA TYR A 185 -10.89 -13.86 2.83
C TYR A 185 -10.99 -14.48 4.23
N LEU A 186 -10.12 -15.43 4.56
CA LEU A 186 -10.13 -16.11 5.85
C LEU A 186 -9.52 -15.24 6.96
N THR A 187 -8.54 -14.40 6.62
CA THR A 187 -7.89 -13.48 7.58
C THR A 187 -8.38 -12.03 7.45
N SER A 188 -9.18 -11.70 6.43
CA SER A 188 -9.61 -10.33 6.12
C SER A 188 -8.47 -9.33 5.99
N SER A 189 -7.34 -9.78 5.45
CA SER A 189 -6.12 -8.98 5.33
C SER A 189 -5.49 -9.16 3.96
N PRO A 190 -4.77 -8.14 3.46
CA PRO A 190 -3.90 -8.34 2.33
C PRO A 190 -2.68 -9.17 2.79
N GLU A 191 -2.15 -9.98 1.89
CA GLU A 191 -0.87 -10.64 2.03
C GLU A 191 0.11 -9.99 1.05
N GLU A 192 1.27 -9.58 1.55
CA GLU A 192 2.28 -8.90 0.77
C GLU A 192 3.51 -9.78 0.57
N TYR A 193 3.98 -9.82 -0.68
CA TYR A 193 5.14 -10.57 -1.13
C TYR A 193 6.14 -9.60 -1.78
N ASN A 194 7.37 -9.58 -1.28
CA ASN A 194 8.48 -8.92 -1.95
C ASN A 194 9.14 -9.93 -2.90
N VAL A 195 9.20 -9.60 -4.19
CA VAL A 195 9.71 -10.48 -5.24
C VAL A 195 10.94 -9.88 -5.87
N GLU A 196 12.02 -10.66 -5.92
CA GLU A 196 13.26 -10.25 -6.54
C GLU A 196 13.15 -10.24 -8.07
N VAL A 197 13.61 -9.15 -8.69
CA VAL A 197 13.76 -9.01 -10.14
C VAL A 197 15.20 -9.32 -10.50
N GLN A 198 15.37 -10.29 -11.39
CA GLN A 198 16.68 -10.70 -11.89
C GLN A 198 17.28 -9.62 -12.80
N ASN A 199 18.60 -9.66 -13.03
CA ASN A 199 19.31 -8.67 -13.86
C ASN A 199 18.79 -8.57 -15.30
N ASP A 200 18.16 -9.64 -15.81
CA ASP A 200 17.54 -9.63 -17.13
C ASP A 200 16.10 -9.06 -17.10
N GLY A 201 15.57 -8.67 -15.95
CA GLY A 201 14.21 -8.18 -15.75
C GLY A 201 13.16 -9.26 -15.49
N SER A 202 13.54 -10.54 -15.41
CA SER A 202 12.61 -11.63 -15.10
C SER A 202 12.32 -11.74 -13.60
N PHE A 203 11.14 -12.23 -13.25
CA PHE A 203 10.74 -12.52 -11.87
C PHE A 203 9.74 -13.68 -11.84
N SER A 204 9.62 -14.34 -10.68
CA SER A 204 8.62 -15.39 -10.47
C SER A 204 8.18 -15.45 -9.02
N LEU A 205 6.91 -15.80 -8.82
CA LEU A 205 6.31 -16.00 -7.51
C LEU A 205 5.34 -17.18 -7.58
N SER A 206 5.37 -18.05 -6.59
CA SER A 206 4.32 -19.06 -6.36
C SER A 206 3.60 -18.72 -5.06
N LEU A 207 2.28 -18.65 -5.10
CA LEU A 207 1.45 -18.28 -3.95
C LEU A 207 0.25 -19.22 -3.80
N PRO A 208 -0.14 -19.58 -2.56
CA PRO A 208 -1.32 -20.37 -2.32
C PRO A 208 -2.58 -19.54 -2.58
N LEU A 209 -3.49 -20.04 -3.42
CA LEU A 209 -4.78 -19.43 -3.70
C LEU A 209 -5.92 -20.40 -3.40
N LEU A 210 -7.06 -19.84 -3.01
CA LEU A 210 -8.28 -20.58 -2.69
C LEU A 210 -9.32 -20.52 -3.83
N HIS A 211 -9.22 -19.54 -4.71
CA HIS A 211 -10.12 -19.33 -5.84
C HIS A 211 -9.39 -18.47 -6.89
N VAL A 212 -10.08 -18.09 -7.97
CA VAL A 212 -9.57 -17.04 -8.86
C VAL A 212 -9.42 -15.74 -8.06
N SER A 213 -8.21 -15.26 -7.87
CA SER A 213 -7.93 -14.17 -6.92
C SER A 213 -7.34 -12.97 -7.63
N ASN A 214 -7.77 -11.79 -7.19
CA ASN A 214 -7.15 -10.52 -7.61
C ASN A 214 -5.74 -10.40 -7.00
N ILE A 215 -4.82 -9.97 -7.84
CA ILE A 215 -3.41 -9.74 -7.54
C ILE A 215 -3.06 -8.32 -7.95
N VAL A 216 -2.37 -7.61 -7.07
CA VAL A 216 -1.88 -6.25 -7.31
C VAL A 216 -0.36 -6.32 -7.39
N LEU A 217 0.23 -5.84 -8.47
CA LEU A 217 1.68 -5.71 -8.61
C LEU A 217 2.06 -4.23 -8.67
N MET A 218 3.04 -3.83 -7.86
CA MET A 218 3.66 -2.50 -7.94
C MET A 218 5.19 -2.59 -7.90
N GLY A 219 5.85 -1.85 -8.79
CA GLY A 219 7.30 -1.68 -8.78
C GLY A 219 7.85 -1.23 -10.12
N ASN A 220 9.00 -0.53 -10.11
CA ASN A 220 9.65 0.00 -11.32
C ASN A 220 8.71 0.81 -12.22
N ASN A 221 7.92 1.73 -11.64
CA ASN A 221 6.86 2.52 -12.29
C ASN A 221 5.68 1.72 -12.87
N ALA A 222 5.69 0.39 -12.81
CA ALA A 222 4.56 -0.44 -13.18
C ALA A 222 3.58 -0.60 -12.01
N GLY A 223 2.29 -0.55 -12.33
CA GLY A 223 1.17 -0.81 -11.43
C GLY A 223 0.07 -1.51 -12.21
N VAL A 224 -0.24 -2.76 -11.85
CA VAL A 224 -1.25 -3.57 -12.56
C VAL A 224 -2.01 -4.48 -11.61
N ASP A 225 -3.33 -4.47 -11.77
CA ASP A 225 -4.26 -5.40 -11.14
C ASP A 225 -4.64 -6.49 -12.13
N PHE A 226 -4.57 -7.75 -11.71
CA PHE A 226 -4.86 -8.91 -12.56
C PHE A 226 -5.37 -10.09 -11.74
N TYR A 227 -5.68 -11.19 -12.40
CA TYR A 227 -6.22 -12.40 -11.79
C TYR A 227 -5.34 -13.61 -12.05
N MET A 228 -5.22 -14.46 -11.02
CA MET A 228 -4.54 -15.75 -11.08
C MET A 228 -5.47 -16.87 -10.62
N ARG A 229 -5.22 -18.11 -11.05
CA ARG A 229 -6.02 -19.29 -10.68
C ARG A 229 -5.21 -20.34 -9.91
N PRO A 230 -5.80 -21.03 -8.92
CA PRO A 230 -5.14 -22.09 -8.15
C PRO A 230 -4.70 -23.27 -9.04
N GLY A 231 -3.41 -23.58 -8.99
CA GLY A 231 -2.81 -24.69 -9.75
C GLY A 231 -2.46 -24.36 -11.20
N GLU A 232 -2.54 -23.09 -11.61
CA GLU A 232 -2.26 -22.67 -12.98
C GLU A 232 -1.11 -21.65 -13.04
N GLU A 233 -0.60 -21.43 -14.26
CA GLU A 233 0.48 -20.48 -14.55
C GLU A 233 -0.04 -19.25 -15.29
N THR A 234 0.27 -18.06 -14.76
CA THR A 234 0.03 -16.77 -15.40
C THR A 234 1.36 -16.16 -15.82
N LEU A 235 1.44 -15.71 -17.07
CA LEU A 235 2.61 -15.09 -17.67
C LEU A 235 2.33 -13.60 -17.90
N LEU A 236 3.28 -12.72 -17.52
CA LEU A 236 3.12 -11.26 -17.61
C LEU A 236 4.36 -10.58 -18.24
N GLU A 237 4.18 -9.96 -19.40
CA GLU A 237 5.17 -9.05 -19.99
C GLU A 237 4.81 -7.59 -19.66
N ILE A 238 5.76 -6.82 -19.13
CA ILE A 238 5.58 -5.43 -18.68
C ILE A 238 6.44 -4.51 -19.55
N ASN A 239 5.81 -3.60 -20.28
CA ASN A 239 6.48 -2.69 -21.21
C ASN A 239 6.88 -1.38 -20.51
N LEU A 240 8.05 -1.37 -19.88
CA LEU A 240 8.55 -0.16 -19.20
C LEU A 240 8.70 1.04 -20.14
N PRO A 241 9.17 0.90 -21.40
CA PRO A 241 9.19 2.02 -22.33
C PRO A 241 7.81 2.69 -22.52
N GLU A 242 6.75 1.91 -22.74
CA GLU A 242 5.40 2.49 -22.89
C GLU A 242 4.88 3.11 -21.59
N ILE A 243 5.12 2.45 -20.44
CA ILE A 243 4.72 2.96 -19.13
C ILE A 243 5.40 4.31 -18.85
N CYS A 244 6.70 4.40 -19.11
CA CYS A 244 7.45 5.64 -18.88
C CYS A 244 7.05 6.73 -19.89
N ARG A 245 6.76 6.38 -21.15
CA ARG A 245 6.26 7.31 -22.16
C ARG A 245 4.90 7.89 -21.76
N GLU A 246 3.95 7.05 -21.37
CA GLU A 246 2.61 7.47 -20.93
C GLU A 246 2.68 8.38 -19.70
N ALA A 247 3.58 8.09 -18.76
CA ALA A 247 3.77 8.90 -17.56
C ALA A 247 4.54 10.22 -17.81
N SER A 248 5.23 10.37 -18.94
CA SER A 248 6.07 11.53 -19.23
C SER A 248 5.27 12.72 -19.72
N LYS A 249 5.53 13.90 -19.14
CA LYS A 249 4.90 15.16 -19.59
C LYS A 249 5.35 15.60 -20.98
N THR A 250 6.52 15.14 -21.42
CA THR A 250 7.12 15.49 -22.72
C THR A 250 6.87 14.43 -23.79
N GLN A 251 6.54 13.18 -23.41
CA GLN A 251 6.33 12.08 -24.36
C GLN A 251 4.92 11.47 -24.37
N GLN A 252 4.03 11.79 -23.44
CA GLN A 252 2.67 11.22 -23.37
C GLN A 252 1.86 11.40 -24.67
N ASP A 253 2.12 12.46 -25.43
CA ASP A 253 1.44 12.77 -26.70
C ASP A 253 2.09 12.07 -27.92
N ALA A 254 3.23 11.42 -27.74
CA ALA A 254 3.85 10.60 -28.77
C ALA A 254 3.00 9.35 -29.07
N PRO A 255 2.98 8.84 -30.31
CA PRO A 255 2.44 7.53 -30.60
C PRO A 255 2.88 6.45 -29.60
N SER A 256 1.92 5.64 -29.18
CA SER A 256 2.13 4.50 -28.28
C SER A 256 3.17 3.55 -28.85
N LEU A 257 3.99 3.00 -27.95
CA LEU A 257 5.00 1.99 -28.22
C LEU A 257 4.42 0.57 -28.20
N GLY A 258 3.14 0.39 -27.88
CA GLY A 258 2.50 -0.92 -27.81
C GLY A 258 1.61 -1.07 -26.59
N ALA A 259 1.19 -2.31 -26.30
CA ALA A 259 0.52 -2.62 -25.05
C ALA A 259 1.43 -2.30 -23.84
N LYS A 260 0.85 -1.83 -22.73
CA LYS A 260 1.58 -1.65 -21.45
C LYS A 260 1.89 -2.99 -20.81
N TYR A 261 0.93 -3.90 -20.91
CA TYR A 261 1.01 -5.22 -20.32
C TYR A 261 0.56 -6.27 -21.34
N ARG A 262 1.16 -7.46 -21.33
CA ARG A 262 0.59 -8.62 -22.01
C ARG A 262 0.51 -9.80 -21.07
N PHE A 263 -0.69 -10.37 -20.96
CA PHE A 263 -0.92 -11.60 -20.24
C PHE A 263 -1.04 -12.79 -21.20
N SER A 264 -0.51 -13.93 -20.78
CA SER A 264 -0.77 -15.25 -21.38
C SER A 264 -0.88 -16.32 -20.28
N GLY A 265 -1.33 -17.52 -20.64
CA GLY A 265 -1.65 -18.56 -19.66
C GLY A 265 -3.00 -18.33 -18.97
N ALA A 266 -3.07 -18.62 -17.68
CA ALA A 266 -4.29 -18.51 -16.89
C ALA A 266 -4.84 -17.08 -16.84
N CYS A 267 -6.15 -16.94 -17.00
CA CYS A 267 -6.88 -15.66 -17.01
C CYS A 267 -6.40 -14.64 -18.06
N ALA A 268 -5.67 -15.06 -19.10
CA ALA A 268 -5.08 -14.15 -20.08
C ALA A 268 -6.11 -13.18 -20.70
N ASP A 269 -7.27 -13.68 -21.14
CA ASP A 269 -8.27 -12.82 -21.78
C ASP A 269 -8.82 -11.76 -20.82
N LEU A 270 -9.21 -12.17 -19.62
CA LEU A 270 -9.67 -11.27 -18.56
C LEU A 270 -8.61 -10.22 -18.22
N ASN A 271 -7.37 -10.65 -18.02
CA ASN A 271 -6.28 -9.76 -17.63
C ASN A 271 -5.93 -8.77 -18.76
N ASN A 272 -5.94 -9.20 -20.02
CA ASN A 272 -5.69 -8.32 -21.16
C ASN A 272 -6.81 -7.31 -21.39
N ILE A 273 -8.07 -7.66 -21.08
CA ILE A 273 -9.20 -6.70 -21.07
C ILE A 273 -8.94 -5.59 -20.04
N LEU A 274 -8.49 -5.94 -18.84
CA LEU A 274 -8.34 -4.99 -17.73
C LEU A 274 -7.08 -4.14 -17.85
N ALA A 275 -5.95 -4.74 -18.20
CA ALA A 275 -4.66 -4.07 -18.16
C ALA A 275 -4.44 -3.07 -19.31
N ASN A 276 -5.16 -3.23 -20.43
CA ASN A 276 -4.98 -2.42 -21.63
C ASN A 276 -6.25 -1.76 -22.16
N ALA A 277 -7.41 -1.92 -21.51
CA ALA A 277 -8.53 -1.03 -21.77
C ALA A 277 -8.06 0.40 -21.43
N ASN A 278 -8.21 1.31 -22.39
CA ASN A 278 -7.71 2.70 -22.37
C ASN A 278 -8.42 3.60 -21.34
N MET A 279 -8.61 3.08 -20.13
CA MET A 279 -9.50 3.58 -19.10
C MET A 279 -8.86 3.33 -17.75
N GLN A 280 -7.75 4.04 -17.48
CA GLN A 280 -7.34 4.40 -16.12
C GLN A 280 -8.34 5.37 -15.48
N ALA A 281 -9.64 5.14 -15.68
CA ALA A 281 -10.64 5.73 -14.82
C ALA A 281 -10.52 4.95 -13.51
N HIS A 282 -9.95 5.56 -12.48
CA HIS A 282 -10.17 5.12 -11.11
C HIS A 282 -11.68 5.17 -10.86
N PHE A 283 -12.36 4.05 -11.16
CA PHE A 283 -13.77 3.89 -10.94
C PHE A 283 -13.99 3.71 -9.46
N THR A 284 -14.44 4.77 -8.80
CA THR A 284 -14.84 4.72 -7.40
C THR A 284 -15.95 5.72 -7.14
N ILE A 285 -16.78 5.44 -6.13
CA ILE A 285 -17.74 6.41 -5.57
C ILE A 285 -17.13 7.22 -4.41
N GLU A 286 -15.94 6.82 -3.96
CA GLU A 286 -15.19 7.42 -2.86
C GLU A 286 -14.59 8.78 -3.24
N PRO A 287 -14.29 9.63 -2.24
CA PRO A 287 -13.49 10.84 -2.46
C PRO A 287 -12.11 10.51 -3.07
N GLN A 288 -11.72 11.24 -4.11
CA GLN A 288 -10.45 11.04 -4.83
C GLN A 288 -9.36 12.04 -4.43
N SER A 289 -9.70 13.04 -3.60
CA SER A 289 -8.76 14.04 -3.09
C SER A 289 -9.01 14.34 -1.62
N ARG A 290 -8.03 14.95 -0.97
CA ARG A 290 -8.16 15.41 0.42
C ARG A 290 -9.28 16.44 0.55
N GLU A 291 -9.40 17.36 -0.39
CA GLU A 291 -10.46 18.36 -0.42
C GLU A 291 -11.85 17.71 -0.55
N GLU A 292 -11.98 16.70 -1.42
CA GLU A 292 -13.24 15.96 -1.55
C GLU A 292 -13.59 15.20 -0.26
N TYR A 293 -12.59 14.62 0.41
CA TYR A 293 -12.78 13.92 1.68
C TYR A 293 -13.21 14.89 2.78
N GLU A 294 -12.52 16.02 2.93
CA GLU A 294 -12.86 17.04 3.92
C GLU A 294 -14.26 17.63 3.66
N GLN A 295 -14.64 17.78 2.39
CA GLN A 295 -16.00 18.21 2.04
C GLN A 295 -17.04 17.16 2.39
N MET A 296 -16.80 15.88 2.07
CA MET A 296 -17.67 14.78 2.46
C MET A 296 -17.89 14.76 3.98
N MET A 297 -16.82 14.89 4.77
CA MET A 297 -16.91 14.93 6.23
C MET A 297 -17.79 16.09 6.72
N LYS A 298 -17.69 17.27 6.11
CA LYS A 298 -18.58 18.39 6.42
C LYS A 298 -20.03 18.08 6.06
N ASP A 299 -20.27 17.56 4.85
CA ASP A 299 -21.62 17.24 4.34
C ASP A 299 -22.35 16.28 5.29
N ILE A 300 -21.70 15.18 5.68
CA ILE A 300 -22.35 14.11 6.45
C ILE A 300 -22.49 14.42 7.94
N SER A 301 -21.73 15.38 8.47
CA SER A 301 -21.62 15.65 9.92
C SER A 301 -22.95 15.94 10.63
N THR A 302 -23.96 16.43 9.92
CA THR A 302 -25.28 16.76 10.48
C THR A 302 -26.43 15.97 9.87
N MET A 303 -26.12 14.97 9.03
CA MET A 303 -27.14 14.17 8.36
C MET A 303 -27.83 13.21 9.34
N THR A 304 -29.13 13.02 9.15
CA THR A 304 -29.86 11.85 9.61
C THR A 304 -29.39 10.59 8.86
N LEU A 305 -29.73 9.42 9.39
CA LEU A 305 -29.39 8.15 8.75
C LEU A 305 -29.96 8.00 7.33
N ASP A 306 -31.18 8.51 7.09
CA ASP A 306 -31.83 8.47 5.78
C ASP A 306 -31.18 9.44 4.78
N GLU A 307 -30.82 10.65 5.23
CA GLU A 307 -30.07 11.62 4.42
C GLU A 307 -28.70 11.06 4.03
N TYR A 308 -28.00 10.42 4.97
CA TYR A 308 -26.72 9.77 4.71
C TYR A 308 -26.85 8.63 3.69
N LYS A 309 -27.91 7.79 3.81
CA LYS A 309 -28.20 6.74 2.82
C LYS A 309 -28.48 7.32 1.44
N ALA A 310 -29.25 8.41 1.37
CA ALA A 310 -29.55 9.10 0.12
C ALA A 310 -28.29 9.74 -0.50
N TYR A 311 -27.39 10.30 0.32
CA TYR A 311 -26.13 10.89 -0.12
C TYR A 311 -25.27 9.88 -0.88
N TRP A 312 -25.00 8.71 -0.28
CA TRP A 312 -24.20 7.66 -0.92
C TRP A 312 -24.91 7.01 -2.10
N THR A 313 -26.22 6.81 -2.02
CA THR A 313 -27.01 6.29 -3.16
C THR A 313 -26.94 7.23 -4.35
N ASN A 314 -26.93 8.56 -4.13
CA ASN A 314 -26.78 9.53 -5.20
C ASN A 314 -25.38 9.48 -5.84
N ARG A 315 -24.30 9.37 -5.03
CA ARG A 315 -22.94 9.18 -5.56
C ARG A 315 -22.83 7.90 -6.41
N TYR A 316 -23.38 6.79 -5.91
CA TYR A 316 -23.48 5.53 -6.65
C TYR A 316 -24.21 5.69 -7.99
N ASN A 317 -25.39 6.31 -8.00
CA ASN A 317 -26.18 6.50 -9.23
C ASN A 317 -25.45 7.37 -10.26
N LYS A 318 -24.74 8.43 -9.81
CA LYS A 318 -23.90 9.26 -10.69
C LYS A 318 -22.76 8.45 -11.30
N ALA A 319 -22.10 7.61 -10.50
CA ALA A 319 -21.02 6.76 -10.97
C ALA A 319 -21.51 5.70 -11.97
N MET A 320 -22.68 5.09 -11.73
CA MET A 320 -23.32 4.17 -12.67
C MET A 320 -23.70 4.86 -13.99
N ALA A 321 -24.27 6.06 -13.94
CA ALA A 321 -24.59 6.81 -15.16
C ALA A 321 -23.33 7.17 -15.97
N LYS A 322 -22.22 7.50 -15.28
CA LYS A 322 -20.91 7.67 -15.92
C LYS A 322 -20.45 6.36 -16.56
N LEU A 323 -20.54 5.24 -15.84
CA LEU A 323 -20.17 3.92 -16.36
C LEU A 323 -20.97 3.54 -17.61
N ASP A 324 -22.28 3.81 -17.62
CA ASP A 324 -23.17 3.54 -18.76
C ASP A 324 -22.86 4.39 -19.99
N SER A 325 -22.21 5.55 -19.81
CA SER A 325 -21.76 6.39 -20.92
C SER A 325 -20.50 5.87 -21.63
N LEU A 326 -19.82 4.87 -21.04
CA LEU A 326 -18.54 4.38 -21.51
C LEU A 326 -18.72 3.10 -22.33
N SER A 327 -17.97 2.98 -23.41
CA SER A 327 -17.97 1.78 -24.25
C SER A 327 -17.03 0.72 -23.68
N LEU A 328 -17.38 0.15 -22.53
CA LEU A 328 -16.62 -0.89 -21.87
C LEU A 328 -16.97 -2.30 -22.36
N ASN A 329 -15.98 -3.20 -22.30
CA ASN A 329 -16.25 -4.63 -22.36
C ASN A 329 -17.23 -5.02 -21.24
N LYS A 330 -18.17 -5.96 -21.52
CA LYS A 330 -19.21 -6.38 -20.57
C LYS A 330 -18.66 -6.90 -19.25
N VAL A 331 -17.57 -7.67 -19.30
CA VAL A 331 -16.90 -8.23 -18.12
C VAL A 331 -16.25 -7.12 -17.30
N HIS A 332 -15.55 -6.19 -17.96
CA HIS A 332 -14.98 -5.03 -17.27
C HIS A 332 -16.09 -4.19 -16.59
N ARG A 333 -17.19 -3.92 -17.28
CA ARG A 333 -18.34 -3.22 -16.69
C ARG A 333 -18.92 -3.98 -15.49
N GLN A 334 -19.00 -5.31 -15.56
CA GLN A 334 -19.50 -6.14 -14.46
C GLN A 334 -18.61 -6.00 -13.22
N LEU A 335 -17.28 -6.12 -13.37
CA LEU A 335 -16.33 -5.97 -12.26
C LEU A 335 -16.39 -4.56 -11.62
N VAL A 336 -16.49 -3.51 -12.44
CA VAL A 336 -16.64 -2.13 -11.92
C VAL A 336 -17.97 -1.96 -11.17
N THR A 337 -19.05 -2.57 -11.64
CA THR A 337 -20.35 -2.52 -10.95
C THR A 337 -20.27 -3.20 -9.59
N MET A 338 -19.59 -4.36 -9.50
CA MET A 338 -19.38 -5.06 -8.24
C MET A 338 -18.58 -4.21 -7.25
N ARG A 339 -17.52 -3.54 -7.72
CA ARG A 339 -16.75 -2.60 -6.91
C ARG A 339 -17.63 -1.47 -6.35
N PHE A 340 -18.47 -0.84 -7.18
CA PHE A 340 -19.40 0.20 -6.71
C PHE A 340 -20.41 -0.33 -5.69
N ASN A 341 -20.91 -1.55 -5.88
CA ASN A 341 -21.81 -2.18 -4.91
C ASN A 341 -21.13 -2.40 -3.56
N HIS A 342 -19.89 -2.89 -3.58
CA HIS A 342 -19.09 -3.06 -2.38
C HIS A 342 -18.81 -1.72 -1.69
N GLU A 343 -18.33 -0.71 -2.40
CA GLU A 343 -18.08 0.64 -1.82
C GLU A 343 -19.36 1.24 -1.22
N LEU A 344 -20.51 1.09 -1.90
CA LEU A 344 -21.79 1.55 -1.36
C LEU A 344 -22.19 0.75 -0.10
N PHE A 345 -22.01 -0.57 -0.10
CA PHE A 345 -22.25 -1.39 1.08
C PHE A 345 -21.40 -0.90 2.26
N ASP A 346 -20.11 -0.69 2.04
CA ASP A 346 -19.16 -0.37 3.10
C ASP A 346 -19.51 0.97 3.74
N ASN A 347 -19.85 1.98 2.93
CA ASN A 347 -20.29 3.28 3.43
C ASN A 347 -21.59 3.22 4.23
N LEU A 348 -22.58 2.44 3.77
CA LEU A 348 -23.86 2.30 4.47
C LEU A 348 -23.74 1.45 5.74
N ALA A 349 -22.93 0.39 5.71
CA ALA A 349 -22.68 -0.46 6.88
C ALA A 349 -21.94 0.31 7.99
N LYS A 350 -21.06 1.26 7.62
CA LYS A 350 -20.26 2.09 8.53
C LYS A 350 -20.90 3.45 8.87
N TYR A 351 -22.23 3.51 9.01
CA TYR A 351 -22.95 4.76 9.28
C TYR A 351 -22.50 5.52 10.55
N GLY A 352 -21.79 4.87 11.48
CA GLY A 352 -21.15 5.55 12.63
C GLY A 352 -20.13 6.63 12.24
N ILE A 353 -19.66 6.65 10.98
CA ILE A 353 -18.83 7.73 10.45
C ILE A 353 -19.51 9.10 10.54
N ILE A 354 -20.86 9.15 10.58
CA ILE A 354 -21.62 10.40 10.75
C ILE A 354 -21.23 11.09 12.08
N ASP A 355 -21.14 10.33 13.17
CA ASP A 355 -20.76 10.87 14.48
C ASP A 355 -19.27 11.21 14.54
N TYR A 356 -18.42 10.40 13.91
CA TYR A 356 -17.01 10.73 13.73
C TYR A 356 -16.85 12.07 12.98
N ALA A 357 -17.57 12.26 11.89
CA ALA A 357 -17.56 13.51 11.12
C ALA A 357 -18.07 14.70 11.93
N TYR A 358 -19.11 14.52 12.75
CA TYR A 358 -19.55 15.56 13.67
C TYR A 358 -18.46 15.96 14.68
N ARG A 359 -17.75 14.98 15.25
CA ARG A 359 -16.64 15.24 16.17
C ARG A 359 -15.53 16.04 15.51
N GLU A 360 -15.10 15.63 14.32
CA GLU A 360 -14.02 16.30 13.57
C GLU A 360 -14.38 17.75 13.25
N VAL A 361 -15.58 17.99 12.72
CA VAL A 361 -16.05 19.34 12.36
C VAL A 361 -16.15 20.26 13.59
N ASN A 362 -16.53 19.72 14.75
CA ASN A 362 -16.71 20.48 15.99
C ASN A 362 -15.50 20.41 16.95
N LYS A 363 -14.41 19.75 16.54
CA LYS A 363 -13.19 19.54 17.35
C LYS A 363 -13.49 18.90 18.72
N ILE A 364 -14.39 17.92 18.75
CA ILE A 364 -14.76 17.20 19.97
C ILE A 364 -13.83 15.98 20.11
N PRO A 365 -13.16 15.78 21.26
CA PRO A 365 -12.33 14.59 21.47
C PRO A 365 -13.10 13.28 21.28
N ARG A 366 -12.42 12.25 20.78
CA ARG A 366 -13.02 10.94 20.44
C ARG A 366 -13.81 10.33 21.59
N ASP A 367 -13.29 10.41 22.81
CA ASP A 367 -13.85 9.73 23.98
C ASP A 367 -14.81 10.62 24.79
N SER A 368 -15.06 11.85 24.35
CA SER A 368 -16.03 12.74 24.99
C SER A 368 -17.47 12.36 24.62
N VAL A 369 -18.42 12.58 25.54
CA VAL A 369 -19.85 12.51 25.22
C VAL A 369 -20.18 13.56 24.16
N LEU A 370 -21.03 13.23 23.18
CA LEU A 370 -21.52 14.17 22.18
C LEU A 370 -22.60 15.06 22.80
N PRO A 371 -22.32 16.34 23.11
CA PRO A 371 -23.32 17.19 23.74
C PRO A 371 -24.45 17.48 22.75
N ASN A 372 -25.70 17.32 23.19
CA ASN A 372 -26.90 17.71 22.44
C ASN A 372 -27.10 17.00 21.09
N ARG A 373 -26.54 15.81 20.89
CA ARG A 373 -26.76 14.99 19.69
C ARG A 373 -27.41 13.65 20.07
N PRO A 374 -28.55 13.27 19.48
CA PRO A 374 -29.15 11.95 19.70
C PRO A 374 -28.30 10.86 19.03
N ASP A 375 -28.25 9.68 19.65
CA ASP A 375 -27.58 8.51 19.07
C ASP A 375 -28.21 8.13 17.74
N ILE A 376 -27.37 7.88 16.73
CA ILE A 376 -27.82 7.38 15.44
C ILE A 376 -27.93 5.87 15.52
N VAL A 377 -29.16 5.38 15.57
CA VAL A 377 -29.47 3.96 15.70
C VAL A 377 -30.16 3.45 14.44
N ALA A 378 -29.48 2.58 13.69
CA ALA A 378 -30.07 1.97 12.50
C ALA A 378 -31.10 0.89 12.86
N PRO A 379 -32.37 0.99 12.42
CA PRO A 379 -33.34 -0.10 12.55
C PRO A 379 -32.94 -1.28 11.64
N ARG A 380 -33.44 -2.49 11.91
CA ARG A 380 -33.16 -3.67 11.06
C ARG A 380 -33.50 -3.44 9.58
N SER A 381 -34.58 -2.74 9.27
CA SER A 381 -35.00 -2.40 7.89
C SER A 381 -33.99 -1.53 7.16
N TYR A 382 -33.12 -0.80 7.87
CA TYR A 382 -32.05 -0.03 7.26
C TYR A 382 -31.14 -0.92 6.40
N PHE A 383 -30.85 -2.13 6.89
CA PHE A 383 -29.91 -3.09 6.29
C PHE A 383 -30.47 -3.89 5.12
N GLU A 384 -31.72 -3.66 4.68
CA GLU A 384 -32.31 -4.35 3.51
C GLU A 384 -31.52 -4.16 2.21
N PHE A 385 -30.59 -3.19 2.16
CA PHE A 385 -29.67 -3.04 1.03
C PHE A 385 -28.62 -4.16 0.93
N VAL A 386 -28.32 -4.87 2.02
CA VAL A 386 -27.15 -5.77 2.08
C VAL A 386 -27.25 -6.91 1.06
N PRO A 387 -28.33 -7.72 0.99
CA PRO A 387 -28.41 -8.80 -0.01
C PRO A 387 -28.46 -8.29 -1.46
N ARG A 388 -28.90 -7.05 -1.67
CA ARG A 388 -28.96 -6.43 -3.01
C ARG A 388 -27.59 -6.00 -3.50
N LEU A 389 -26.76 -5.43 -2.62
CA LEU A 389 -25.42 -4.98 -2.97
C LEU A 389 -24.40 -6.13 -2.94
N LEU A 390 -24.59 -7.06 -2.01
CA LEU A 390 -23.71 -8.20 -1.77
C LEU A 390 -24.51 -9.50 -1.92
N PRO A 391 -24.79 -9.93 -3.16
CA PRO A 391 -25.49 -11.19 -3.36
C PRO A 391 -24.67 -12.36 -2.81
N ASN A 392 -25.36 -13.38 -2.29
CA ASN A 392 -24.74 -14.64 -1.85
C ASN A 392 -24.46 -15.52 -3.09
N ASP A 393 -23.51 -15.09 -3.91
CA ASP A 393 -23.03 -15.80 -5.09
C ASP A 393 -21.50 -15.74 -5.18
N ALA A 394 -20.89 -16.60 -5.98
CA ALA A 394 -19.43 -16.71 -5.98
C ALA A 394 -18.72 -15.54 -6.68
N TYR A 395 -19.44 -14.66 -7.42
CA TYR A 395 -18.79 -13.63 -8.24
C TYR A 395 -18.07 -12.59 -7.39
N PHE A 396 -18.51 -12.30 -6.17
CA PHE A 396 -17.81 -11.35 -5.29
C PHE A 396 -16.33 -11.71 -5.05
N LEU A 397 -15.94 -12.98 -5.29
CA LEU A 397 -14.55 -13.44 -5.17
C LEU A 397 -13.60 -12.81 -6.19
N TYR A 398 -14.12 -12.19 -7.25
CA TYR A 398 -13.30 -11.34 -8.13
C TYR A 398 -12.94 -10.00 -7.47
N ASP A 399 -13.74 -9.49 -6.54
CA ASP A 399 -13.39 -8.24 -5.84
C ASP A 399 -12.48 -8.53 -4.64
N GLY A 400 -11.17 -8.55 -4.85
CA GLY A 400 -10.19 -8.92 -3.82
C GLY A 400 -10.34 -8.14 -2.51
N VAL A 401 -10.61 -6.83 -2.57
CA VAL A 401 -10.78 -6.00 -1.36
C VAL A 401 -12.07 -6.32 -0.61
N PHE A 402 -13.00 -7.09 -1.19
CA PHE A 402 -14.21 -7.51 -0.50
C PHE A 402 -13.92 -8.35 0.75
N CYS A 403 -12.70 -8.90 0.89
CA CYS A 403 -12.27 -9.53 2.14
C CYS A 403 -12.40 -8.61 3.37
N TYR A 404 -12.34 -7.27 3.20
CA TYR A 404 -12.51 -6.30 4.29
C TYR A 404 -13.97 -6.09 4.70
N ALA A 405 -14.94 -6.49 3.88
CA ALA A 405 -16.36 -6.38 4.20
C ALA A 405 -16.83 -7.44 5.19
N PHE A 406 -16.15 -8.58 5.29
CA PHE A 406 -16.56 -9.72 6.11
C PHE A 406 -16.64 -9.40 7.61
N PRO A 407 -15.67 -8.72 8.23
CA PRO A 407 -15.80 -8.27 9.61
C PRO A 407 -17.00 -7.32 9.78
N HIS A 408 -17.25 -6.43 8.81
CA HIS A 408 -18.42 -5.53 8.87
C HIS A 408 -19.73 -6.32 8.80
N LEU A 409 -19.83 -7.34 7.93
CA LEU A 409 -20.98 -8.24 7.82
C LEU A 409 -21.23 -9.00 9.13
N ARG A 410 -20.19 -9.60 9.70
CA ARG A 410 -20.27 -10.37 10.96
C ARG A 410 -20.71 -9.49 12.13
N TYR A 411 -20.29 -8.23 12.14
CA TYR A 411 -20.54 -7.30 13.24
C TYR A 411 -21.60 -6.23 12.94
N LEU A 412 -22.45 -6.41 11.92
CA LEU A 412 -23.58 -5.51 11.67
C LEU A 412 -24.45 -5.33 12.92
N ASN A 413 -24.73 -4.07 13.28
CA ASN A 413 -25.51 -3.76 14.47
C ASN A 413 -27.03 -3.75 14.20
N PHE A 414 -27.62 -4.93 14.04
CA PHE A 414 -29.08 -5.06 13.82
C PHE A 414 -29.94 -4.60 15.01
N THR A 415 -29.36 -4.50 16.20
CA THR A 415 -30.10 -4.17 17.45
C THR A 415 -30.14 -2.70 17.76
N GLY A 416 -29.24 -1.92 17.15
CA GLY A 416 -29.14 -0.50 17.43
C GLY A 416 -28.58 -0.12 18.80
N LYS A 417 -28.28 -1.09 19.67
CA LYS A 417 -27.70 -0.82 20.99
C LYS A 417 -26.24 -0.38 20.84
N GLU A 418 -25.82 0.56 21.68
CA GLU A 418 -24.43 0.99 21.77
C GLU A 418 -23.52 -0.22 22.06
N ARG A 419 -22.45 -0.34 21.28
CA ARG A 419 -21.44 -1.39 21.43
C ARG A 419 -20.17 -0.76 21.96
N VAL A 420 -19.99 -0.81 23.27
CA VAL A 420 -18.72 -0.42 23.90
C VAL A 420 -17.74 -1.57 23.69
N TRP A 421 -16.72 -1.38 22.85
CA TRP A 421 -15.63 -2.34 22.74
C TRP A 421 -14.74 -2.21 23.97
N LYS A 422 -14.56 -3.31 24.70
CA LYS A 422 -13.53 -3.43 25.74
C LYS A 422 -12.62 -4.60 25.38
N VAL A 423 -11.34 -4.45 25.67
CA VAL A 423 -10.36 -5.53 25.53
C VAL A 423 -10.88 -6.77 26.26
N GLY A 424 -10.90 -7.92 25.58
CA GLY A 424 -11.42 -9.17 26.12
C GLY A 424 -12.94 -9.38 26.01
N MET A 425 -13.71 -8.44 25.45
CA MET A 425 -15.11 -8.69 25.09
C MET A 425 -15.21 -9.45 23.77
N GLU A 426 -15.95 -10.56 23.77
CA GLU A 426 -16.41 -11.19 22.54
C GLU A 426 -17.37 -10.24 21.82
N LEU A 427 -16.99 -9.79 20.62
CA LEU A 427 -17.90 -9.06 19.75
C LEU A 427 -19.06 -10.02 19.37
N PRO A 428 -20.33 -9.60 19.51
CA PRO A 428 -21.47 -10.46 19.23
C PRO A 428 -21.47 -10.85 17.75
N ASP A 429 -21.35 -12.15 17.48
CA ASP A 429 -21.51 -12.74 16.14
C ASP A 429 -22.96 -12.54 15.68
N ASN A 430 -23.16 -11.73 14.62
CA ASN A 430 -24.49 -11.42 14.11
C ASN A 430 -24.87 -12.25 12.88
N THR A 431 -24.16 -13.34 12.60
CA THR A 431 -24.42 -14.18 11.41
C THR A 431 -25.86 -14.70 11.37
N THR A 432 -26.50 -14.96 12.51
CA THR A 432 -27.95 -15.32 12.55
C THR A 432 -28.85 -14.18 12.07
N GLY A 433 -28.53 -12.93 12.43
CA GLY A 433 -29.25 -11.75 11.94
C GLY A 433 -29.06 -11.56 10.44
N LEU A 434 -27.85 -11.83 9.95
CA LEU A 434 -27.52 -11.83 8.53
C LEU A 434 -28.28 -12.92 7.76
N ALA A 435 -28.29 -14.16 8.27
CA ALA A 435 -29.04 -15.25 7.66
C ALA A 435 -30.53 -14.92 7.54
N ALA A 436 -31.11 -14.31 8.57
CA ALA A 436 -32.50 -13.87 8.54
C ALA A 436 -32.76 -12.69 7.58
N LEU A 437 -31.73 -11.98 7.14
CA LEU A 437 -31.82 -10.93 6.11
C LEU A 437 -31.72 -11.52 4.70
N TYR A 438 -30.87 -12.53 4.50
CA TYR A 438 -30.73 -13.25 3.22
C TYR A 438 -31.84 -14.30 3.00
N GLY A 439 -32.51 -14.72 4.07
CA GLY A 439 -33.49 -15.82 4.03
C GLY A 439 -32.85 -17.21 3.97
N THR A 440 -31.54 -17.30 4.15
CA THR A 440 -30.74 -18.55 4.17
C THR A 440 -29.45 -18.31 4.96
N ASP A 441 -28.89 -19.37 5.54
CA ASP A 441 -27.54 -19.45 6.11
C ASP A 441 -26.62 -20.38 5.29
N GLU A 442 -27.06 -20.80 4.10
CA GLU A 442 -26.31 -21.65 3.17
C GLU A 442 -25.68 -20.83 2.04
N GLY A 443 -24.65 -21.39 1.39
CA GLY A 443 -24.00 -20.81 0.22
C GLY A 443 -22.65 -20.17 0.53
N ILE A 444 -21.95 -19.78 -0.54
CA ILE A 444 -20.53 -19.41 -0.49
C ILE A 444 -20.21 -18.25 0.47
N LEU A 445 -21.12 -17.28 0.63
CA LEU A 445 -20.95 -16.19 1.58
C LEU A 445 -20.88 -16.71 3.02
N PHE A 446 -21.82 -17.60 3.38
CA PHE A 446 -21.91 -18.17 4.73
C PHE A 446 -20.84 -19.22 4.99
N ASP A 447 -20.45 -19.99 3.97
CA ASP A 447 -19.29 -20.89 4.03
C ASP A 447 -18.01 -20.14 4.41
N LEU A 448 -17.75 -19.00 3.74
CA LEU A 448 -16.56 -18.18 4.00
C LEU A 448 -16.66 -17.43 5.34
N LEU A 449 -17.85 -16.96 5.76
CA LEU A 449 -18.05 -16.36 7.09
C LEU A 449 -17.77 -17.37 8.21
N ALA A 450 -18.24 -18.62 8.04
CA ALA A 450 -17.98 -19.69 9.00
C ALA A 450 -16.50 -20.06 9.06
N ALA A 451 -15.83 -20.17 7.91
CA ALA A 451 -14.40 -20.45 7.85
C ALA A 451 -13.56 -19.30 8.44
N GLN A 452 -13.89 -18.05 8.13
CA GLN A 452 -13.23 -16.88 8.71
C GLN A 452 -13.35 -16.85 10.24
N ARG A 453 -14.53 -17.19 10.80
CA ARG A 453 -14.70 -17.23 12.26
C ARG A 453 -13.71 -18.18 12.92
N LEU A 454 -13.39 -19.29 12.26
CA LEU A 454 -12.44 -20.29 12.73
C LEU A 454 -10.99 -19.91 12.40
N ALA A 455 -10.75 -19.16 11.33
CA ALA A 455 -9.42 -18.64 10.99
C ALA A 455 -8.97 -17.49 11.92
N PHE A 456 -9.90 -16.69 12.46
CA PHE A 456 -9.57 -15.53 13.28
C PHE A 456 -8.76 -15.86 14.56
N PRO A 457 -9.10 -16.86 15.38
CA PRO A 457 -8.24 -17.29 16.49
C PRO A 457 -6.83 -17.65 16.04
N ILE A 458 -6.69 -18.30 14.87
CA ILE A 458 -5.39 -18.71 14.32
C ILE A 458 -4.54 -17.46 13.99
N SER A 459 -5.13 -16.43 13.39
CA SER A 459 -4.41 -15.17 13.11
C SER A 459 -3.97 -14.43 14.37
N GLU A 460 -4.67 -14.64 15.49
CA GLU A 460 -4.33 -14.10 16.82
C GLU A 460 -3.42 -15.03 17.65
N PHE A 461 -2.80 -16.02 17.00
CA PHE A 461 -1.91 -17.02 17.61
C PHE A 461 -2.56 -17.95 18.65
N HIS A 462 -3.86 -18.21 18.50
CA HIS A 462 -4.59 -19.18 19.31
C HIS A 462 -4.92 -20.43 18.47
N PRO A 463 -4.23 -21.56 18.69
CA PRO A 463 -4.62 -22.83 18.05
C PRO A 463 -6.06 -23.20 18.37
N LEU A 464 -6.72 -23.86 17.42
CA LEU A 464 -8.12 -24.25 17.56
C LEU A 464 -8.34 -25.21 18.73
N THR A 465 -9.37 -24.94 19.51
CA THR A 465 -9.86 -25.83 20.57
C THR A 465 -10.51 -27.09 19.99
N SER A 466 -10.70 -28.13 20.81
CA SER A 466 -11.41 -29.35 20.39
C SER A 466 -12.83 -29.08 19.88
N ASN A 467 -13.53 -28.11 20.45
CA ASN A 467 -14.87 -27.72 20.00
C ASN A 467 -14.81 -27.04 18.62
N GLN A 468 -13.86 -26.11 18.43
CA GLN A 468 -13.67 -25.45 17.14
C GLN A 468 -13.23 -26.44 16.06
N LEU A 469 -12.40 -27.44 16.38
CA LEU A 469 -12.05 -28.50 15.44
C LEU A 469 -13.28 -29.31 14.99
N GLN A 470 -14.25 -29.55 15.88
CA GLN A 470 -15.53 -30.17 15.49
C GLN A 470 -16.40 -29.24 14.62
N GLU A 471 -16.28 -27.93 14.78
CA GLU A 471 -16.95 -26.96 13.90
C GLU A 471 -16.29 -26.90 12.52
N VAL A 472 -14.96 -27.03 12.44
CA VAL A 472 -14.21 -27.10 11.18
C VAL A 472 -14.69 -28.25 10.30
N GLU A 473 -15.03 -29.41 10.88
CA GLU A 473 -15.57 -30.57 10.13
C GLU A 473 -16.91 -30.29 9.42
N LYS A 474 -17.62 -29.23 9.82
CA LYS A 474 -18.89 -28.83 9.18
C LYS A 474 -18.70 -27.88 8.00
N LEU A 475 -17.49 -27.36 7.79
CA LEU A 475 -17.20 -26.46 6.69
C LEU A 475 -17.22 -27.20 5.34
N ASN A 476 -17.35 -26.43 4.26
CA ASN A 476 -17.00 -26.87 2.92
C ASN A 476 -15.63 -27.60 2.94
N PRO A 477 -15.47 -28.77 2.29
CA PRO A 477 -14.24 -29.56 2.37
C PRO A 477 -12.97 -28.79 2.05
N VAL A 478 -13.01 -27.87 1.06
CA VAL A 478 -11.84 -27.07 0.70
C VAL A 478 -11.49 -26.09 1.83
N LEU A 479 -12.49 -25.41 2.40
CA LEU A 479 -12.28 -24.48 3.51
C LEU A 479 -11.84 -25.21 4.79
N ARG A 480 -12.42 -26.39 5.06
CA ARG A 480 -12.01 -27.25 6.17
C ARG A 480 -10.52 -27.54 6.09
N ASP A 481 -10.07 -28.06 4.95
CA ASP A 481 -8.68 -28.49 4.77
C ASP A 481 -7.72 -27.29 4.90
N VAL A 482 -8.09 -26.12 4.36
CA VAL A 482 -7.31 -24.88 4.51
C VAL A 482 -7.25 -24.41 5.96
N VAL A 483 -8.37 -24.38 6.69
CA VAL A 483 -8.38 -23.95 8.09
C VAL A 483 -7.58 -24.92 8.98
N LEU A 484 -7.63 -26.22 8.71
CA LEU A 484 -6.80 -27.22 9.39
C LEU A 484 -5.31 -26.98 9.11
N ASP A 485 -4.93 -26.74 7.85
CA ASP A 485 -3.55 -26.44 7.48
C ASP A 485 -3.05 -25.16 8.16
N MET A 486 -3.85 -24.08 8.16
CA MET A 486 -3.54 -22.84 8.89
C MET A 486 -3.28 -23.10 10.38
N ASN A 487 -4.08 -23.97 11.02
CA ASN A 487 -3.93 -24.31 12.42
C ASN A 487 -2.64 -25.11 12.68
N GLU A 488 -2.29 -26.06 11.81
CA GLU A 488 -1.04 -26.82 11.92
C GLU A 488 0.19 -25.94 11.66
N GLN A 489 0.12 -25.04 10.67
CA GLN A 489 1.17 -24.04 10.44
C GLN A 489 1.37 -23.13 11.66
N LEU A 490 0.28 -22.69 12.32
CA LEU A 490 0.38 -21.93 13.56
C LEU A 490 1.06 -22.74 14.68
N LYS A 491 0.65 -24.00 14.89
CA LYS A 491 1.28 -24.86 15.92
C LYS A 491 2.78 -25.04 15.65
N ALA A 492 3.15 -25.27 14.40
CA ALA A 492 4.56 -25.35 14.00
C ALA A 492 5.31 -24.04 14.25
N LYS A 493 4.68 -22.89 13.95
CA LYS A 493 5.24 -21.56 14.23
C LYS A 493 5.45 -21.32 15.73
N ILE A 494 4.47 -21.67 16.57
CA ILE A 494 4.58 -21.58 18.03
C ILE A 494 5.76 -22.43 18.54
N GLU A 495 5.93 -23.65 18.00
CA GLU A 495 7.05 -24.51 18.38
C GLU A 495 8.40 -23.96 17.90
N ALA A 496 8.45 -23.36 16.70
CA ALA A 496 9.65 -22.69 16.20
C ALA A 496 10.00 -21.46 17.03
N ASN A 497 9.01 -20.68 17.49
CA ASN A 497 9.18 -19.50 18.32
C ASN A 497 9.87 -19.81 19.65
N LYS A 498 9.60 -20.98 20.26
CA LYS A 498 10.27 -21.43 21.50
C LYS A 498 11.80 -21.55 21.35
N LYS A 499 12.30 -21.69 20.12
CA LYS A 499 13.73 -21.84 19.83
C LYS A 499 14.42 -20.52 19.48
N LYS A 500 13.65 -19.44 19.30
CA LYS A 500 14.20 -18.12 18.97
C LYS A 500 14.84 -17.48 20.21
N SER A 501 15.81 -16.60 19.96
CA SER A 501 16.59 -15.92 20.99
C SER A 501 16.92 -14.50 20.53
N GLY A 502 17.49 -13.68 21.41
CA GLY A 502 17.81 -12.29 21.10
C GLY A 502 16.70 -11.30 21.46
N TYR A 503 15.69 -11.77 22.20
CA TYR A 503 14.72 -10.94 22.90
C TYR A 503 14.80 -11.23 24.40
N GLN A 504 14.50 -10.22 25.21
CA GLN A 504 14.37 -10.33 26.66
C GLN A 504 13.02 -9.77 27.09
N VAL A 505 12.42 -10.38 28.12
CA VAL A 505 11.14 -9.96 28.69
C VAL A 505 11.39 -9.53 30.12
N ASP A 506 10.87 -8.36 30.49
CA ASP A 506 10.83 -7.85 31.87
C ASP A 506 12.17 -7.95 32.59
N ARG A 507 13.27 -7.54 31.92
CA ARG A 507 14.60 -7.48 32.55
C ARG A 507 14.57 -6.65 33.83
N VAL A 508 13.78 -5.57 33.82
CA VAL A 508 13.28 -4.91 35.02
C VAL A 508 11.91 -5.53 35.33
N ASN A 509 11.74 -6.12 36.52
CA ASN A 509 10.42 -6.57 36.95
C ASN A 509 9.55 -5.35 37.24
N ILE A 510 8.57 -5.10 36.38
CA ILE A 510 7.68 -3.93 36.45
C ILE A 510 6.38 -4.20 37.23
N ALA A 511 6.13 -5.42 37.69
CA ALA A 511 4.84 -5.81 38.29
C ALA A 511 4.47 -4.98 39.53
N ASP A 512 5.47 -4.65 40.35
CA ASP A 512 5.29 -3.92 41.61
C ASP A 512 5.73 -2.45 41.54
N ILE A 513 6.09 -1.95 40.35
CA ILE A 513 6.57 -0.57 40.17
C ILE A 513 5.37 0.38 40.01
N PRO A 514 5.29 1.47 40.79
CA PRO A 514 4.26 2.50 40.62
C PRO A 514 4.15 2.97 39.17
N ALA A 515 2.92 3.19 38.71
CA ALA A 515 2.64 3.46 37.30
C ALA A 515 3.39 4.69 36.75
N ASP A 516 3.53 5.73 37.56
CA ASP A 516 4.24 6.97 37.25
C ASP A 516 5.77 6.85 37.31
N GLU A 517 6.30 5.75 37.87
CA GLU A 517 7.74 5.48 37.96
C GLU A 517 8.23 4.47 36.91
N VAL A 518 7.32 3.70 36.28
CA VAL A 518 7.67 2.55 35.43
C VAL A 518 8.59 2.92 34.26
N PHE A 519 8.36 4.06 33.59
CA PHE A 519 9.21 4.50 32.48
C PHE A 519 10.63 4.80 32.95
N HIS A 520 10.76 5.48 34.10
CA HIS A 520 12.04 5.80 34.67
C HIS A 520 12.80 4.53 35.13
N ALA A 521 12.08 3.56 35.69
CA ALA A 521 12.66 2.29 36.10
C ALA A 521 13.21 1.49 34.91
N ILE A 522 12.44 1.37 33.83
CA ILE A 522 12.86 0.68 32.60
C ILE A 522 14.09 1.37 32.00
N THR A 523 14.05 2.69 31.81
CA THR A 523 15.13 3.43 31.14
C THR A 523 16.39 3.52 31.98
N SER A 524 16.29 3.65 33.31
CA SER A 524 17.45 3.75 34.20
C SER A 524 18.29 2.48 34.26
N ALA A 525 17.72 1.32 33.95
CA ALA A 525 18.45 0.06 33.85
C ALA A 525 19.52 0.07 32.72
N TYR A 526 19.44 1.04 31.80
CA TYR A 526 20.31 1.17 30.63
C TYR A 526 21.10 2.48 30.59
N ARG A 527 21.29 3.17 31.73
CA ARG A 527 22.12 4.38 31.78
C ARG A 527 23.48 4.16 31.11
N GLY A 528 23.93 5.17 30.35
CA GLY A 528 25.14 5.11 29.54
C GLY A 528 24.93 4.54 28.13
N LYS A 529 23.71 4.12 27.78
CA LYS A 529 23.34 3.67 26.42
C LYS A 529 22.23 4.53 25.85
N VAL A 530 22.21 4.65 24.53
CA VAL A 530 21.08 5.24 23.79
C VAL A 530 19.92 4.25 23.79
N LEU A 531 18.70 4.70 24.03
CA LEU A 531 17.50 3.87 23.98
C LEU A 531 16.62 4.30 22.82
N PHE A 532 16.31 3.37 21.92
CA PHE A 532 15.28 3.54 20.90
C PHE A 532 14.04 2.74 21.34
N ILE A 533 13.02 3.46 21.79
CA ILE A 533 11.81 2.90 22.40
C ILE A 533 10.68 2.93 21.37
N ASP A 534 10.10 1.77 21.09
CA ASP A 534 8.95 1.56 20.20
C ASP A 534 7.72 1.19 21.05
N VAL A 535 6.73 2.08 21.05
CA VAL A 535 5.45 1.89 21.71
C VAL A 535 4.46 1.34 20.68
N TRP A 536 4.02 0.09 20.89
CA TRP A 536 3.32 -0.70 19.87
C TRP A 536 2.17 -1.53 20.46
N ALA A 537 1.44 -2.24 19.58
CA ALA A 537 0.42 -3.21 19.97
C ALA A 537 0.34 -4.38 18.97
N THR A 538 -0.08 -5.56 19.42
CA THR A 538 -0.16 -6.78 18.58
C THR A 538 -1.08 -6.64 17.36
N TRP A 539 -2.15 -5.88 17.52
CA TRP A 539 -3.14 -5.57 16.48
C TRP A 539 -2.72 -4.43 15.53
N CYS A 540 -1.62 -3.73 15.81
CA CYS A 540 -1.19 -2.57 15.03
C CYS A 540 -0.44 -3.00 13.75
N GLY A 541 -1.11 -2.92 12.59
CA GLY A 541 -0.51 -3.17 11.27
C GLY A 541 0.75 -2.33 11.00
N PRO A 542 0.66 -0.98 11.07
CA PRO A 542 1.82 -0.10 10.82
C PRO A 542 3.02 -0.37 11.73
N CYS A 543 2.79 -0.77 12.99
CA CYS A 543 3.85 -1.15 13.92
C CYS A 543 4.62 -2.37 13.40
N LYS A 544 3.90 -3.42 12.99
CA LYS A 544 4.50 -4.65 12.46
C LYS A 544 5.31 -4.39 11.19
N ASP A 545 4.84 -3.51 10.31
CA ASP A 545 5.57 -3.17 9.09
C ASP A 545 6.82 -2.32 9.35
N ALA A 546 6.80 -1.43 10.34
CA ALA A 546 7.99 -0.72 10.79
C ALA A 546 9.04 -1.67 11.40
N MET A 547 8.62 -2.66 12.19
CA MET A 547 9.52 -3.69 12.74
C MET A 547 10.19 -4.53 11.64
N LYS A 548 9.46 -4.91 10.59
CA LYS A 548 10.06 -5.58 9.41
C LYS A 548 11.12 -4.73 8.72
N GLN A 549 10.88 -3.43 8.59
CA GLN A 549 11.81 -2.48 7.97
C GLN A 549 13.05 -2.22 8.83
N THR A 550 12.91 -2.19 10.15
CA THR A 550 14.00 -1.87 11.09
C THR A 550 14.87 -3.08 11.44
N GLU A 551 14.34 -4.30 11.42
CA GLU A 551 15.07 -5.52 11.80
C GLU A 551 16.38 -5.75 11.01
N PRO A 552 16.44 -5.57 9.67
CA PRO A 552 17.70 -5.68 8.93
C PRO A 552 18.75 -4.67 9.39
N VAL A 553 18.32 -3.45 9.70
CA VAL A 553 19.16 -2.30 10.05
C VAL A 553 19.72 -2.43 11.46
N LYS A 554 18.99 -3.06 12.38
CA LYS A 554 19.48 -3.33 13.75
C LYS A 554 20.82 -4.09 13.77
N LYS A 555 21.11 -4.88 12.72
CA LYS A 555 22.40 -5.57 12.58
C LYS A 555 23.57 -4.60 12.47
N GLU A 556 23.39 -3.41 11.91
CA GLU A 556 24.40 -2.35 11.81
C GLU A 556 24.78 -1.76 13.18
N TYR A 557 23.88 -1.90 14.16
CA TYR A 557 24.04 -1.42 15.53
C TYR A 557 24.49 -2.51 16.51
N ALA A 558 24.72 -3.73 16.03
CA ALA A 558 25.21 -4.81 16.85
C ALA A 558 26.57 -4.44 17.49
N GLY A 559 26.63 -4.50 18.82
CA GLY A 559 27.84 -4.14 19.58
C GLY A 559 28.02 -2.64 19.85
N LYS A 560 27.14 -1.76 19.33
CA LYS A 560 27.12 -0.33 19.71
C LYS A 560 26.35 -0.14 21.03
N ASP A 561 26.54 1.01 21.68
CA ASP A 561 25.86 1.38 22.93
C ASP A 561 24.42 1.87 22.70
N VAL A 562 23.61 1.06 22.01
CA VAL A 562 22.19 1.30 21.80
C VAL A 562 21.36 0.08 22.22
N VAL A 563 20.18 0.35 22.79
CA VAL A 563 19.19 -0.66 23.20
C VAL A 563 17.87 -0.36 22.53
N PHE A 564 17.27 -1.39 21.92
CA PHE A 564 15.93 -1.32 21.35
C PHE A 564 14.93 -1.84 22.40
N ILE A 565 13.99 -1.00 22.81
CA ILE A 565 12.99 -1.29 23.84
C ILE A 565 11.59 -1.26 23.22
N TYR A 566 10.75 -2.22 23.58
CA TYR A 566 9.40 -2.39 23.08
C TYR A 566 8.40 -2.32 24.23
N LEU A 567 7.47 -1.36 24.16
CA LEU A 567 6.41 -1.18 25.15
C LEU A 567 5.06 -1.53 24.52
N ALA A 568 4.39 -2.53 25.06
CA ALA A 568 3.01 -2.88 24.72
C ALA A 568 2.10 -2.73 25.94
N GLY A 569 0.81 -2.47 25.74
CA GLY A 569 -0.20 -2.42 26.81
C GLY A 569 -1.01 -3.72 26.91
N GLU A 570 -1.89 -3.81 27.90
CA GLU A 570 -2.76 -5.00 28.09
C GLU A 570 -3.81 -5.19 27.01
N ASN A 571 -4.05 -4.16 26.20
CA ASN A 571 -4.79 -4.25 24.94
C ASN A 571 -4.11 -5.17 23.90
N SER A 572 -2.88 -5.61 24.16
CA SER A 572 -2.24 -6.75 23.54
C SER A 572 -2.38 -7.96 24.46
N LEU A 573 -3.14 -8.97 24.03
CA LEU A 573 -3.33 -10.21 24.78
C LEU A 573 -1.96 -10.85 25.02
N GLU A 574 -1.71 -11.28 26.27
CA GLU A 574 -0.41 -11.75 26.71
C GLU A 574 0.10 -12.92 25.87
N GLU A 575 -0.75 -13.89 25.57
CA GLU A 575 -0.38 -15.06 24.77
C GLU A 575 -0.02 -14.68 23.33
N THR A 576 -0.81 -13.82 22.69
CA THR A 576 -0.50 -13.29 21.35
C THR A 576 0.82 -12.51 21.36
N TRP A 577 1.02 -11.65 22.36
CA TRP A 577 2.24 -10.87 22.53
C TRP A 577 3.47 -11.77 22.69
N LYS A 578 3.41 -12.78 23.56
CA LYS A 578 4.48 -13.78 23.74
C LYS A 578 4.84 -14.54 22.46
N GLN A 579 3.88 -14.72 21.54
CA GLN A 579 4.14 -15.35 20.25
C GLN A 579 4.68 -14.40 19.17
N MET A 580 4.53 -13.08 19.33
CA MET A 580 5.03 -12.08 18.38
C MET A 580 6.44 -11.59 18.71
N ILE A 581 6.75 -11.37 19.99
CA ILE A 581 8.07 -10.86 20.42
C ILE A 581 9.29 -11.71 20.03
N PRO A 582 9.21 -13.05 19.79
CA PRO A 582 10.37 -13.83 19.40
C PRO A 582 10.98 -13.42 18.05
N ASP A 583 10.22 -12.75 17.19
CA ASP A 583 10.69 -12.19 15.92
C ASP A 583 11.19 -10.74 16.04
N ILE A 584 11.09 -10.14 17.23
CA ILE A 584 11.41 -8.74 17.47
C ILE A 584 12.59 -8.70 18.45
N LYS A 585 13.81 -8.48 17.95
CA LYS A 585 14.98 -8.45 18.84
C LYS A 585 15.01 -7.19 19.69
N GLY A 586 15.22 -7.34 20.99
CA GLY A 586 15.26 -6.23 21.94
C GLY A 586 14.69 -6.59 23.31
N GLU A 587 14.45 -5.55 24.09
CA GLU A 587 13.91 -5.62 25.45
C GLU A 587 12.41 -5.33 25.42
N HIS A 588 11.59 -6.23 25.95
CA HIS A 588 10.14 -6.18 25.83
C HIS A 588 9.46 -6.06 27.18
N TYR A 589 8.47 -5.18 27.25
CA TYR A 589 7.65 -4.95 28.43
C TYR A 589 6.17 -4.89 28.04
N ARG A 590 5.32 -5.58 28.81
CA ARG A 590 3.86 -5.48 28.72
C ARG A 590 3.33 -4.72 29.93
N LEU A 591 3.01 -3.46 29.73
CA LEU A 591 2.53 -2.53 30.77
C LEU A 591 1.09 -2.85 31.16
N SER A 592 0.78 -2.77 32.45
CA SER A 592 -0.60 -2.73 32.96
C SER A 592 -1.37 -1.52 32.41
N GLU A 593 -2.70 -1.52 32.46
CA GLU A 593 -3.53 -0.38 32.03
C GLU A 593 -3.08 0.94 32.69
N ALA A 594 -2.89 0.95 34.01
CA ALA A 594 -2.43 2.13 34.74
C ALA A 594 -1.02 2.60 34.32
N GLN A 595 -0.09 1.67 34.11
CA GLN A 595 1.25 1.96 33.61
C GLN A 595 1.21 2.51 32.19
N TRP A 596 0.41 1.91 31.30
CA TRP A 596 0.24 2.35 29.93
C TRP A 596 -0.28 3.79 29.87
N ASP A 597 -1.31 4.11 30.66
CA ASP A 597 -1.88 5.46 30.74
C ASP A 597 -0.87 6.47 31.30
N ALA A 598 -0.12 6.09 32.34
CA ALA A 598 0.90 6.95 32.95
C ALA A 598 2.05 7.23 31.97
N VAL A 599 2.60 6.19 31.32
CA VAL A 599 3.63 6.31 30.30
C VAL A 599 3.14 7.12 29.11
N GLY A 600 1.91 6.87 28.66
CA GLY A 600 1.31 7.59 27.55
C GLY A 600 1.18 9.08 27.84
N LYS A 601 0.69 9.43 29.04
CA LYS A 601 0.59 10.82 29.50
C LYS A 601 1.97 11.48 29.68
N GLN A 602 2.95 10.76 30.23
CA GLN A 602 4.30 11.28 30.46
C GLN A 602 5.02 11.60 29.14
N LEU A 603 4.87 10.74 28.14
CA LEU A 603 5.57 10.84 26.86
C LEU A 603 4.78 11.59 25.78
N GLY A 604 3.48 11.85 26.01
CA GLY A 604 2.58 12.42 25.01
C GLY A 604 2.17 11.42 23.91
N VAL A 605 2.20 10.12 24.21
CA VAL A 605 1.75 9.06 23.29
C VAL A 605 0.23 9.06 23.22
N ASN A 606 -0.31 9.43 22.07
CA ASN A 606 -1.76 9.45 21.79
C ASN A 606 -2.18 8.34 20.79
N GLY A 607 -1.26 7.45 20.42
CA GLY A 607 -1.50 6.37 19.47
C GLY A 607 -0.24 5.55 19.19
N VAL A 608 -0.42 4.37 18.63
CA VAL A 608 0.67 3.49 18.18
C VAL A 608 0.72 3.45 16.64
N PRO A 609 1.92 3.30 16.03
CA PRO A 609 3.22 3.26 16.70
C PRO A 609 3.64 4.67 17.18
N SER A 610 4.40 4.73 18.28
CA SER A 610 5.10 5.95 18.72
C SER A 610 6.53 5.61 19.10
N TYR A 611 7.47 6.49 18.77
CA TYR A 611 8.90 6.26 18.97
C TYR A 611 9.51 7.33 19.86
N VAL A 612 10.41 6.91 20.76
CA VAL A 612 11.15 7.78 21.65
C VAL A 612 12.64 7.45 21.57
N LEU A 613 13.48 8.48 21.43
CA LEU A 613 14.92 8.33 21.62
C LEU A 613 15.33 8.95 22.96
N VAL A 614 16.00 8.15 23.79
CA VAL A 614 16.62 8.58 25.05
C VAL A 614 18.14 8.54 24.90
N ASP A 615 18.84 9.61 25.28
CA ASP A 615 20.30 9.66 25.27
C ASP A 615 20.95 8.84 26.41
N LYS A 616 22.28 8.81 26.43
CA LYS A 616 23.07 8.07 27.43
C LYS A 616 22.87 8.60 28.85
N GLU A 617 22.50 9.86 29.00
CA GLU A 617 22.22 10.54 30.27
C GLU A 617 20.80 10.26 30.79
N GLY A 618 19.94 9.64 29.98
CA GLY A 618 18.54 9.36 30.32
C GLY A 618 17.56 10.48 29.93
N THR A 619 17.98 11.41 29.06
CA THR A 619 17.17 12.52 28.56
C THR A 619 16.49 12.15 27.26
N ILE A 620 15.18 12.42 27.16
CA ILE A 620 14.43 12.27 25.90
C ILE A 620 14.90 13.34 24.91
N LYS A 621 15.40 12.92 23.73
CA LYS A 621 15.84 13.81 22.65
C LYS A 621 14.83 13.93 21.53
N HIS A 622 14.17 12.81 21.22
CA HIS A 622 13.24 12.73 20.11
C HIS A 622 11.97 11.99 20.53
N PHE A 623 10.85 12.48 20.01
CA PHE A 623 9.54 11.85 20.12
C PHE A 623 8.82 12.01 18.78
N HIS A 624 8.20 10.94 18.29
CA HIS A 624 7.40 10.99 17.06
C HIS A 624 6.28 9.97 17.09
N VAL A 625 5.09 10.39 16.67
CA VAL A 625 3.93 9.52 16.46
C VAL A 625 3.94 9.07 15.01
N GLY A 626 3.80 7.76 14.77
CA GLY A 626 4.07 7.14 13.48
C GLY A 626 5.53 6.69 13.36
N PHE A 627 5.83 5.82 12.38
CA PHE A 627 7.20 5.39 12.12
C PHE A 627 7.96 6.50 11.38
N PRO A 628 9.07 7.04 11.94
CA PRO A 628 9.80 8.16 11.34
C PRO A 628 10.60 7.79 10.07
N GLY A 629 10.61 6.49 9.69
CA GLY A 629 11.44 5.95 8.63
C GLY A 629 12.80 5.47 9.11
N VAL A 630 13.41 4.57 8.35
CA VAL A 630 14.70 3.94 8.67
C VAL A 630 15.82 4.98 8.77
N GLU A 631 15.91 5.91 7.81
CA GLU A 631 16.99 6.90 7.79
C GLU A 631 16.91 7.85 8.98
N THR A 632 15.72 8.39 9.29
CA THR A 632 15.52 9.24 10.47
C THR A 632 15.86 8.50 11.77
N MET A 633 15.48 7.22 11.89
CA MET A 633 15.87 6.38 13.03
C MET A 633 17.40 6.28 13.14
N LYS A 634 18.09 6.04 12.02
CA LYS A 634 19.56 5.97 12.01
C LYS A 634 20.20 7.29 12.42
N GLU A 635 19.75 8.40 11.84
CA GLU A 635 20.20 9.75 12.20
C GLU A 635 20.06 10.04 13.69
N TRP A 636 18.91 9.68 14.29
CA TRP A 636 18.68 9.86 15.72
C TRP A 636 19.63 9.03 16.57
N ILE A 637 19.82 7.76 16.22
CA ILE A 637 20.71 6.87 16.98
C ILE A 637 22.16 7.33 16.85
N ASP A 638 22.67 7.52 15.62
CA ASP A 638 24.06 7.87 15.36
C ASP A 638 24.44 9.26 15.92
N SER A 639 23.50 10.21 16.02
CA SER A 639 23.75 11.53 16.63
C SER A 639 23.88 11.49 18.15
N ASN A 640 23.54 10.37 18.79
CA ASN A 640 23.53 10.21 20.26
C ASN A 640 24.42 9.05 20.76
N LEU A 641 24.99 8.26 19.85
CA LEU A 641 26.01 7.26 20.13
C LEU A 641 27.37 7.91 20.35
#